data_AF-A0A2M8XZB4-F1
#
_entry.id   AF-A0A2M8XZB4-F1
#
_cell.length_a   1.000
_cell.length_b   1.000
_cell.length_c   1.000
_cell.angle_alpha   90.00
_cell.angle_beta   90.00
_cell.angle_gamma   90.00
#
_symmetry.space_group_name_H-M   'P 1'
#
loop_
_entity.id
_entity.type
_entity.pdbx_description
1 polymer ?
#
loop_
_entity_poly.entity_id
_entity_poly.type
_entity_poly.pdbx_seq_one_letter_code
_entity_poly.pdbx_strand_id
1 'polypeptide(L)'
;MKHSKIVFVRLIVLVLGISWSASAQKDYKLWLQYDAVSNLDLKLKYLSNIQGIIDLGNSETMAIAAQELQLALTDMLAKKITVATKLEGNNNIIIGSKASLSSEIQKAIDSDFNQINEEGYIIKSISINNKNHIIISGKKDAGVLYGVYSFLRLIQTNKSIEKLNIVDSPKMNIRILNHWDNLDRTVERGYAGFSLWNWQKLPDFIDQRYIDYARANASIGINGTVLTNVNANALILTSQYLEKVEALANVFRPYGIKVYLTARFSAPIEIGGLKTADPKDVEVINWWKSKAKEIYARISDFGGFLVKANSEGQPGPQNYGRDHVDGANMLADAVAPFGGVIMWRAFVYSEHDVNDRAKQAYAEFQPYDGKFRENVIVQVKNGAIDFQPREPFHPLFGAMPKTPLMMEFQITQEYLGFSTHLVFLPKLFQEVLESDTYQKGKGATVAKTIDGSLYKNKITGIAGVANIGNDLNWTGHPFAQANWYGFGRLAWNPYLDAETIADEWLRCTFSNDEKFIRPVKEMMIQSREAVVNYMTPLGLHHIMDTGHHYGPGPWVSNLSRPEWNPVYYHKADKNGIGFDRSKTGTNAVSQYAPEAADIFDNIKTCPEQYLLWFHHVSWDYKLKDGHNLWDGIALKYQQGVNQVQQMQETWNATEKHVDSDRFKEVQMLLNIQYKEAKWWRDACLLYFQQYSGKELPKGVENPTQSLEYFQSLKFPFAPGN
;
A
#
# COMPACT_ATOMS: atom_id res chain seq x y z
N MET A 1 55.53 -20.99 22.85
CA MET A 1 54.29 -20.61 23.58
C MET A 1 53.83 -19.15 23.41
N LYS A 2 54.69 -18.16 23.11
CA LYS A 2 54.23 -16.76 22.89
C LYS A 2 53.54 -16.49 21.55
N HIS A 3 53.85 -17.24 20.48
CA HIS A 3 53.20 -17.06 19.17
C HIS A 3 51.75 -17.60 19.09
N SER A 4 51.40 -18.63 19.87
CA SER A 4 50.04 -19.20 19.85
C SER A 4 49.00 -18.29 20.51
N LYS A 5 49.40 -17.49 21.52
CA LYS A 5 48.50 -16.53 22.19
C LYS A 5 48.13 -15.33 21.30
N ILE A 6 49.00 -14.91 20.39
CA ILE A 6 48.74 -13.76 19.50
C ILE A 6 47.78 -14.15 18.36
N VAL A 7 47.84 -15.39 17.89
CA VAL A 7 46.89 -15.93 16.88
C VAL A 7 45.50 -16.09 17.50
N PHE A 8 45.39 -16.56 18.75
CA PHE A 8 44.11 -16.73 19.42
C PHE A 8 43.39 -15.40 19.70
N VAL A 9 44.12 -14.34 20.06
CA VAL A 9 43.55 -12.99 20.24
C VAL A 9 43.11 -12.36 18.92
N ARG A 10 43.85 -12.60 17.81
CA ARG A 10 43.43 -12.15 16.47
C ARG A 10 42.19 -12.90 15.96
N LEU A 11 42.01 -14.18 16.32
CA LEU A 11 40.80 -14.94 15.98
C LEU A 11 39.58 -14.44 16.75
N ILE A 12 39.73 -14.07 18.04
CA ILE A 12 38.64 -13.50 18.85
C ILE A 12 38.25 -12.10 18.34
N VAL A 13 39.20 -11.28 17.89
CA VAL A 13 38.90 -9.99 17.25
C VAL A 13 38.23 -10.17 15.88
N LEU A 14 38.59 -11.22 15.12
CA LEU A 14 37.90 -11.57 13.87
C LEU A 14 36.46 -12.06 14.10
N VAL A 15 36.22 -12.83 15.17
CA VAL A 15 34.87 -13.30 15.55
C VAL A 15 34.02 -12.15 16.13
N LEU A 16 34.62 -11.21 16.85
CA LEU A 16 33.94 -9.99 17.33
C LEU A 16 33.66 -8.99 16.20
N GLY A 17 34.43 -9.00 15.12
CA GLY A 17 34.17 -8.23 13.89
C GLY A 17 32.96 -8.72 13.07
N ILE A 18 32.40 -9.90 13.38
CA ILE A 18 31.20 -10.44 12.69
C ILE A 18 29.89 -9.84 13.26
N SER A 19 29.97 -9.09 14.37
CA SER A 19 28.80 -8.46 15.01
C SER A 19 28.11 -7.39 14.15
N TRP A 20 28.73 -6.94 13.05
CA TRP A 20 28.12 -6.05 12.06
C TRP A 20 27.13 -6.75 11.11
N SER A 21 26.95 -8.06 11.20
CA SER A 21 26.01 -8.81 10.34
C SER A 21 24.59 -8.91 10.91
N ALA A 22 24.40 -8.70 12.22
CA ALA A 22 23.13 -8.98 12.88
C ALA A 22 22.06 -7.91 12.61
N SER A 23 22.40 -6.61 12.63
CA SER A 23 21.43 -5.53 12.36
C SER A 23 20.99 -5.50 10.90
N ALA A 24 21.95 -5.63 9.97
CA ALA A 24 21.69 -5.72 8.53
C ALA A 24 20.75 -6.90 8.19
N GLN A 25 20.82 -7.99 8.94
CA GLN A 25 19.90 -9.13 8.81
C GLN A 25 18.50 -8.82 9.35
N LYS A 26 18.35 -7.94 10.35
CA LYS A 26 17.02 -7.56 10.88
C LYS A 26 16.24 -6.72 9.87
N ASP A 27 16.81 -5.69 9.29
CA ASP A 27 16.08 -4.86 8.31
C ASP A 27 15.62 -5.64 7.07
N TYR A 28 16.43 -6.59 6.62
CA TYR A 28 16.06 -7.47 5.51
C TYR A 28 14.85 -8.38 5.83
N LYS A 29 14.66 -8.77 7.10
CA LYS A 29 13.58 -9.66 7.55
C LYS A 29 12.23 -8.97 7.73
N LEU A 30 12.17 -7.64 7.62
CA LEU A 30 10.93 -6.86 7.75
C LEU A 30 10.22 -7.14 9.10
N TRP A 31 8.98 -7.64 9.09
CA TRP A 31 8.21 -8.01 10.28
C TRP A 31 8.23 -9.53 10.58
N LEU A 32 9.06 -10.30 9.88
CA LEU A 32 9.23 -11.74 10.09
C LEU A 32 10.57 -12.01 10.81
N GLN A 33 10.78 -11.30 11.93
CA GLN A 33 12.03 -11.32 12.68
C GLN A 33 12.28 -12.67 13.36
N TYR A 34 11.21 -13.28 13.88
CA TYR A 34 11.24 -14.49 14.72
C TYR A 34 12.22 -14.39 15.89
N ASP A 35 12.36 -13.19 16.47
CA ASP A 35 13.19 -12.94 17.63
C ASP A 35 12.73 -13.79 18.83
N ALA A 36 13.69 -14.28 19.61
CA ALA A 36 13.42 -15.12 20.78
C ALA A 36 12.47 -14.45 21.78
N VAL A 37 11.46 -15.19 22.25
CA VAL A 37 10.52 -14.72 23.28
C VAL A 37 11.29 -14.48 24.58
N SER A 38 11.38 -13.22 24.98
CA SER A 38 12.16 -12.79 26.15
C SER A 38 11.45 -13.03 27.49
N ASN A 39 10.11 -13.04 27.51
CA ASN A 39 9.32 -13.35 28.69
C ASN A 39 9.34 -14.87 28.96
N LEU A 40 10.04 -15.28 30.02
CA LEU A 40 10.25 -16.70 30.35
C LEU A 40 8.95 -17.44 30.68
N ASP A 41 8.03 -16.83 31.43
CA ASP A 41 6.76 -17.47 31.79
C ASP A 41 5.91 -17.73 30.55
N LEU A 42 5.85 -16.74 29.64
CA LEU A 42 5.14 -16.87 28.38
C LEU A 42 5.79 -17.93 27.48
N LYS A 43 7.12 -17.92 27.39
CA LYS A 43 7.89 -18.93 26.65
C LYS A 43 7.62 -20.34 27.17
N LEU A 44 7.58 -20.54 28.49
CA LEU A 44 7.25 -21.83 29.10
C LEU A 44 5.81 -22.27 28.76
N LYS A 45 4.85 -21.33 28.73
CA LYS A 45 3.49 -21.61 28.26
C LYS A 45 3.44 -22.00 26.79
N TYR A 46 4.22 -21.35 25.92
CA TYR A 46 4.32 -21.79 24.52
C TYR A 46 4.92 -23.19 24.40
N LEU A 47 6.02 -23.45 25.12
CA LEU A 47 6.69 -24.74 25.12
C LEU A 47 5.85 -25.88 25.70
N SER A 48 4.89 -25.60 26.59
CA SER A 48 3.96 -26.62 27.09
C SER A 48 2.86 -26.94 26.08
N ASN A 49 2.40 -25.94 25.32
CA ASN A 49 1.35 -26.06 24.30
C ASN A 49 1.86 -26.47 22.91
N ILE A 50 3.17 -26.50 22.68
CA ILE A 50 3.79 -26.82 21.38
C ILE A 50 4.92 -27.86 21.58
N GLN A 51 4.64 -29.11 21.24
CA GLN A 51 5.63 -30.21 21.25
C GLN A 51 6.14 -30.58 19.86
N GLY A 52 5.37 -30.31 18.81
CA GLY A 52 5.72 -30.64 17.42
C GLY A 52 4.70 -30.10 16.43
N ILE A 53 5.03 -30.24 15.15
CA ILE A 53 4.16 -29.88 14.02
C ILE A 53 3.76 -31.17 13.30
N ILE A 54 2.46 -31.33 13.03
CA ILE A 54 1.93 -32.39 12.17
C ILE A 54 1.48 -31.77 10.85
N ASP A 55 2.22 -32.03 9.78
CA ASP A 55 1.84 -31.64 8.43
C ASP A 55 1.10 -32.78 7.74
N LEU A 56 -0.18 -32.53 7.42
CA LEU A 56 -1.04 -33.48 6.72
C LEU A 56 -1.13 -33.19 5.21
N GLY A 57 -0.48 -32.13 4.74
CA GLY A 57 -0.46 -31.74 3.32
C GLY A 57 0.64 -32.42 2.51
N ASN A 58 0.55 -32.30 1.18
CA ASN A 58 1.55 -32.81 0.25
C ASN A 58 1.85 -31.87 -0.93
N SER A 59 1.41 -30.61 -0.86
CA SER A 59 1.69 -29.58 -1.87
C SER A 59 2.91 -28.73 -1.50
N GLU A 60 3.44 -27.99 -2.47
CA GLU A 60 4.54 -27.04 -2.23
C GLU A 60 4.16 -25.93 -1.23
N THR A 61 2.93 -25.42 -1.32
CA THR A 61 2.39 -24.46 -0.34
C THR A 61 2.38 -25.04 1.09
N MET A 62 2.01 -26.30 1.25
CA MET A 62 2.02 -26.97 2.56
C MET A 62 3.44 -27.18 3.09
N ALA A 63 4.38 -27.56 2.23
CA ALA A 63 5.79 -27.67 2.61
C ALA A 63 6.36 -26.31 3.08
N ILE A 64 6.02 -25.22 2.39
CA ILE A 64 6.38 -23.86 2.81
C ILE A 64 5.75 -23.51 4.16
N ALA A 65 4.45 -23.80 4.35
CA ALA A 65 3.76 -23.52 5.61
C ALA A 65 4.39 -24.29 6.79
N ALA A 66 4.74 -25.56 6.59
CA ALA A 66 5.43 -26.38 7.59
C ALA A 66 6.83 -25.85 7.92
N GLN A 67 7.61 -25.49 6.88
CA GLN A 67 8.96 -24.99 7.02
C GLN A 67 8.98 -23.62 7.73
N GLU A 68 8.10 -22.71 7.35
CA GLU A 68 8.01 -21.38 7.97
C GLU A 68 7.64 -21.50 9.46
N LEU A 69 6.66 -22.37 9.77
CA LEU A 69 6.25 -22.64 11.15
C LEU A 69 7.39 -23.28 11.96
N GLN A 70 8.11 -24.25 11.39
CA GLN A 70 9.24 -24.89 12.05
C GLN A 70 10.38 -23.91 12.33
N LEU A 71 10.77 -23.11 11.33
CA LEU A 71 11.81 -22.10 11.45
C LEU A 71 11.46 -21.11 12.56
N ALA A 72 10.30 -20.47 12.43
CA ALA A 72 9.87 -19.42 13.33
C ALA A 72 9.74 -19.90 14.78
N LEU A 73 9.13 -21.07 15.00
CA LEU A 73 8.99 -21.62 16.36
C LEU A 73 10.32 -22.08 16.94
N THR A 74 11.22 -22.62 16.12
CA THR A 74 12.56 -23.03 16.58
C THR A 74 13.34 -21.82 17.08
N ASP A 75 13.30 -20.71 16.32
CA ASP A 75 13.99 -19.47 16.64
C ASP A 75 13.35 -18.78 17.86
N MET A 76 12.03 -18.53 17.81
CA MET A 76 11.32 -17.81 18.88
C MET A 76 11.34 -18.56 20.22
N LEU A 77 11.31 -19.90 20.20
CA LEU A 77 11.30 -20.72 21.42
C LEU A 77 12.68 -21.26 21.81
N ALA A 78 13.71 -21.04 20.99
CA ALA A 78 15.05 -21.60 21.16
C ALA A 78 15.04 -23.12 21.49
N LYS A 79 14.14 -23.87 20.85
CA LYS A 79 13.98 -25.32 20.98
C LYS A 79 13.74 -25.90 19.60
N LYS A 80 14.47 -26.94 19.22
CA LYS A 80 14.22 -27.65 17.95
C LYS A 80 12.79 -28.19 17.92
N ILE A 81 11.99 -27.67 16.99
CA ILE A 81 10.64 -28.18 16.71
C ILE A 81 10.72 -29.20 15.57
N THR A 82 10.12 -30.37 15.76
CA THR A 82 10.08 -31.43 14.74
C THR A 82 8.78 -31.39 13.95
N VAL A 83 8.88 -31.64 12.65
CA VAL A 83 7.74 -31.85 11.75
C VAL A 83 7.57 -33.36 11.53
N ALA A 84 6.34 -33.85 11.65
CA ALA A 84 5.96 -35.23 11.37
C ALA A 84 4.68 -35.27 10.52
N THR A 85 4.37 -36.43 9.94
CA THR A 85 3.17 -36.63 9.10
C THR A 85 2.09 -37.48 9.77
N LYS A 86 2.37 -37.98 10.97
CA LYS A 86 1.44 -38.81 11.76
C LYS A 86 1.14 -38.14 13.08
N LEU A 87 -0.14 -38.10 13.44
CA LEU A 87 -0.58 -37.52 14.70
C LEU A 87 -0.25 -38.46 15.86
N GLU A 88 0.84 -38.16 16.57
CA GLU A 88 1.29 -38.87 17.78
C GLU A 88 1.59 -37.88 18.90
N GLY A 89 1.46 -38.30 20.16
CA GLY A 89 1.68 -37.42 21.31
C GLY A 89 0.56 -36.41 21.55
N ASN A 90 0.86 -35.36 22.32
CA ASN A 90 -0.07 -34.32 22.79
C ASN A 90 0.53 -32.94 22.51
N ASN A 91 -0.31 -31.90 22.46
CA ASN A 91 0.08 -30.50 22.29
C ASN A 91 0.88 -30.26 20.99
N ASN A 92 0.43 -30.86 19.89
CA ASN A 92 0.98 -30.58 18.55
C ASN A 92 0.20 -29.47 17.85
N ILE A 93 0.87 -28.77 16.93
CA ILE A 93 0.21 -27.94 15.93
C ILE A 93 -0.06 -28.79 14.69
N ILE A 94 -1.32 -28.98 14.34
CA ILE A 94 -1.76 -29.72 13.15
C ILE A 94 -2.03 -28.71 12.04
N ILE A 95 -1.41 -28.91 10.88
CA ILE A 95 -1.66 -28.10 9.68
C ILE A 95 -2.19 -28.97 8.53
N GLY A 96 -3.13 -28.44 7.76
CA GLY A 96 -3.68 -29.12 6.59
C GLY A 96 -4.97 -28.46 6.10
N SER A 97 -5.17 -28.45 4.78
CA SER A 97 -6.44 -27.98 4.20
C SER A 97 -7.54 -29.01 4.41
N LYS A 98 -8.81 -28.60 4.25
CA LYS A 98 -9.99 -29.47 4.47
C LYS A 98 -9.86 -30.84 3.81
N ALA A 99 -9.34 -30.90 2.58
CA ALA A 99 -9.17 -32.13 1.81
C ALA A 99 -8.12 -33.09 2.41
N SER A 100 -7.14 -32.56 3.14
CA SER A 100 -6.02 -33.32 3.72
C SER A 100 -6.28 -33.79 5.15
N LEU A 101 -7.34 -33.30 5.79
CA LEU A 101 -7.68 -33.64 7.18
C LEU A 101 -8.40 -35.00 7.28
N SER A 102 -8.14 -35.74 8.37
CA SER A 102 -8.92 -36.94 8.69
C SER A 102 -10.37 -36.60 9.05
N SER A 103 -11.28 -37.57 8.93
CA SER A 103 -12.70 -37.38 9.27
C SER A 103 -12.94 -36.99 10.74
N GLU A 104 -12.08 -37.46 11.66
CA GLU A 104 -12.14 -37.08 13.08
C GLU A 104 -11.81 -35.59 13.27
N ILE A 105 -10.75 -35.11 12.62
CA ILE A 105 -10.33 -33.71 12.69
C ILE A 105 -11.36 -32.80 12.02
N GLN A 106 -11.85 -33.19 10.83
CA GLN A 106 -12.86 -32.41 10.12
C GLN A 106 -14.11 -32.20 10.98
N LYS A 107 -14.60 -33.24 11.69
CA LYS A 107 -15.75 -33.12 12.58
C LYS A 107 -15.53 -32.11 13.73
N ALA A 108 -14.29 -31.96 14.22
CA ALA A 108 -13.99 -31.03 15.30
C ALA A 108 -14.09 -29.54 14.89
N ILE A 109 -14.01 -29.24 13.59
CA ILE A 109 -14.02 -27.86 13.05
C ILE A 109 -15.00 -27.68 11.87
N ASP A 110 -15.95 -28.60 11.67
CA ASP A 110 -16.82 -28.59 10.49
C ASP A 110 -17.68 -27.32 10.39
N SER A 111 -18.21 -26.85 11.53
CA SER A 111 -18.98 -25.60 11.60
C SER A 111 -18.17 -24.37 11.21
N ASP A 112 -16.85 -24.41 11.40
CA ASP A 112 -15.96 -23.27 11.16
C ASP A 112 -15.62 -23.14 9.67
N PHE A 113 -15.59 -24.26 8.93
CA PHE A 113 -15.44 -24.22 7.46
C PHE A 113 -16.58 -23.47 6.75
N ASN A 114 -17.77 -23.41 7.35
CA ASN A 114 -18.91 -22.66 6.80
C ASN A 114 -18.78 -21.14 6.99
N GLN A 115 -17.88 -20.69 7.86
CA GLN A 115 -17.68 -19.27 8.19
C GLN A 115 -16.54 -18.64 7.39
N ILE A 116 -15.72 -19.45 6.71
CA ILE A 116 -14.59 -18.95 5.90
C ILE A 116 -14.85 -19.03 4.41
N ASN A 117 -14.22 -18.13 3.65
CA ASN A 117 -14.14 -18.24 2.18
C ASN A 117 -12.98 -19.15 1.76
N GLU A 118 -12.68 -19.21 0.46
CA GLU A 118 -11.66 -20.10 -0.11
C GLU A 118 -10.23 -19.83 0.37
N GLU A 119 -9.92 -18.61 0.78
CA GLU A 119 -8.60 -18.17 1.27
C GLU A 119 -8.58 -17.98 2.79
N GLY A 120 -9.71 -18.20 3.47
CA GLY A 120 -9.80 -18.06 4.91
C GLY A 120 -9.16 -19.22 5.67
N TYR A 121 -8.99 -19.00 6.97
CA TYR A 121 -8.35 -19.94 7.88
C TYR A 121 -9.05 -20.05 9.23
N ILE A 122 -8.76 -21.16 9.90
CA ILE A 122 -9.22 -21.54 11.23
C ILE A 122 -7.97 -21.82 12.06
N ILE A 123 -7.85 -21.17 13.21
CA ILE A 123 -6.83 -21.47 14.23
C ILE A 123 -7.57 -21.79 15.53
N LYS A 124 -7.55 -23.05 15.96
CA LYS A 124 -8.39 -23.51 17.06
C LYS A 124 -7.69 -24.50 17.98
N SER A 125 -7.91 -24.39 19.28
CA SER A 125 -7.56 -25.44 20.24
C SER A 125 -8.61 -26.54 20.19
N ILE A 126 -8.21 -27.78 19.91
CA ILE A 126 -9.09 -28.95 19.77
C ILE A 126 -8.63 -30.11 20.64
N SER A 127 -9.53 -31.05 20.92
CA SER A 127 -9.20 -32.31 21.59
C SER A 127 -9.54 -33.50 20.67
N ILE A 128 -8.56 -34.36 20.43
CA ILE A 128 -8.65 -35.56 19.59
C ILE A 128 -8.18 -36.72 20.46
N ASN A 129 -9.01 -37.77 20.62
CA ASN A 129 -8.68 -38.91 21.49
C ASN A 129 -8.17 -38.51 22.91
N ASN A 130 -8.83 -37.54 23.53
CA ASN A 130 -8.47 -36.95 24.84
C ASN A 130 -7.08 -36.27 24.91
N LYS A 131 -6.50 -35.90 23.75
CA LYS A 131 -5.25 -35.14 23.64
C LYS A 131 -5.53 -33.79 23.01
N ASN A 132 -4.92 -32.75 23.56
CA ASN A 132 -5.09 -31.38 23.13
C ASN A 132 -4.14 -31.05 21.99
N HIS A 133 -4.63 -30.31 21.00
CA HIS A 133 -3.87 -29.87 19.85
C HIS A 133 -4.29 -28.45 19.47
N ILE A 134 -3.45 -27.76 18.72
CA ILE A 134 -3.84 -26.55 17.98
C ILE A 134 -3.97 -26.97 16.53
N ILE A 135 -5.08 -26.66 15.88
CA ILE A 135 -5.24 -26.85 14.44
C ILE A 135 -5.15 -25.51 13.72
N ILE A 136 -4.42 -25.49 12.60
CA ILE A 136 -4.42 -24.43 11.59
C ILE A 136 -4.91 -25.05 10.29
N SER A 137 -6.10 -24.66 9.84
CA SER A 137 -6.71 -25.22 8.63
C SER A 137 -7.37 -24.15 7.77
N GLY A 138 -7.63 -24.48 6.51
CA GLY A 138 -8.34 -23.64 5.55
C GLY A 138 -9.03 -24.51 4.50
N LYS A 139 -9.90 -23.93 3.68
CA LYS A 139 -10.53 -24.67 2.57
C LYS A 139 -9.49 -25.11 1.53
N LYS A 140 -8.46 -24.29 1.34
CA LYS A 140 -7.32 -24.52 0.43
C LYS A 140 -6.01 -24.31 1.18
N ASP A 141 -4.92 -24.82 0.60
CA ASP A 141 -3.58 -24.74 1.19
C ASP A 141 -3.10 -23.30 1.39
N ALA A 142 -3.47 -22.37 0.49
CA ALA A 142 -3.17 -20.95 0.66
C ALA A 142 -3.79 -20.38 1.95
N GLY A 143 -5.02 -20.79 2.31
CA GLY A 143 -5.63 -20.42 3.58
C GLY A 143 -4.85 -20.95 4.77
N VAL A 144 -4.34 -22.19 4.69
CA VAL A 144 -3.46 -22.75 5.74
C VAL A 144 -2.19 -21.92 5.89
N LEU A 145 -1.55 -21.53 4.79
CA LEU A 145 -0.35 -20.67 4.80
C LEU A 145 -0.63 -19.32 5.47
N TYR A 146 -1.74 -18.65 5.13
CA TYR A 146 -2.13 -17.39 5.78
C TYR A 146 -2.43 -17.59 7.28
N GLY A 147 -3.06 -18.71 7.64
CA GLY A 147 -3.29 -19.11 9.02
C GLY A 147 -1.99 -19.34 9.80
N VAL A 148 -0.97 -19.93 9.18
CA VAL A 148 0.37 -20.09 9.77
C VAL A 148 0.98 -18.72 10.07
N TYR A 149 0.98 -17.80 9.11
CA TYR A 149 1.50 -16.44 9.35
C TYR A 149 0.70 -15.69 10.43
N SER A 150 -0.62 -15.85 10.48
CA SER A 150 -1.43 -15.28 11.55
C SER A 150 -1.11 -15.89 12.91
N PHE A 151 -0.90 -17.21 13.00
CA PHE A 151 -0.50 -17.87 14.23
C PHE A 151 0.88 -17.41 14.71
N LEU A 152 1.85 -17.31 13.79
CA LEU A 152 3.19 -16.80 14.11
C LEU A 152 3.13 -15.36 14.63
N ARG A 153 2.28 -14.50 14.04
CA ARG A 153 2.05 -13.15 14.54
C ARG A 153 1.54 -13.12 15.98
N LEU A 154 0.70 -14.08 16.42
CA LEU A 154 0.28 -14.17 17.83
C LEU A 154 1.48 -14.34 18.76
N ILE A 155 2.45 -15.18 18.38
CA ILE A 155 3.65 -15.44 19.18
C ILE A 155 4.60 -14.23 19.12
N GLN A 156 4.84 -13.65 17.94
CA GLN A 156 5.67 -12.45 17.80
C GLN A 156 5.13 -11.25 18.61
N THR A 157 3.81 -11.20 18.82
CA THR A 157 3.14 -10.14 19.59
C THR A 157 2.77 -10.56 21.01
N ASN A 158 3.41 -11.64 21.53
CA ASN A 158 3.28 -12.13 22.90
C ASN A 158 1.83 -12.43 23.35
N LYS A 159 0.95 -12.88 22.43
CA LYS A 159 -0.43 -13.26 22.73
C LYS A 159 -0.51 -14.71 23.23
N SER A 160 -1.49 -15.01 24.08
CA SER A 160 -1.72 -16.39 24.55
C SER A 160 -2.22 -17.32 23.43
N ILE A 161 -1.84 -18.59 23.50
CA ILE A 161 -2.25 -19.66 22.58
C ILE A 161 -3.02 -20.82 23.26
N GLU A 162 -3.39 -20.67 24.53
CA GLU A 162 -3.96 -21.78 25.33
C GLU A 162 -5.41 -22.15 24.95
N LYS A 163 -6.19 -21.18 24.44
CA LYS A 163 -7.62 -21.34 24.12
C LYS A 163 -7.97 -20.61 22.82
N LEU A 164 -7.37 -21.04 21.72
CA LEU A 164 -7.55 -20.41 20.42
C LEU A 164 -8.91 -20.78 19.81
N ASN A 165 -9.59 -19.77 19.26
CA ASN A 165 -10.79 -19.91 18.45
C ASN A 165 -10.87 -18.74 17.47
N ILE A 166 -10.03 -18.77 16.45
CA ILE A 166 -9.91 -17.73 15.43
C ILE A 166 -10.42 -18.32 14.13
N VAL A 167 -11.38 -17.64 13.50
CA VAL A 167 -11.94 -17.97 12.20
C VAL A 167 -11.93 -16.67 11.41
N ASP A 168 -11.12 -16.60 10.35
CA ASP A 168 -10.90 -15.36 9.63
C ASP A 168 -10.87 -15.57 8.11
N SER A 169 -11.21 -14.54 7.35
CA SER A 169 -11.25 -14.57 5.89
C SER A 169 -11.06 -13.18 5.31
N PRO A 170 -10.33 -13.08 4.18
CA PRO A 170 -10.15 -11.81 3.51
C PRO A 170 -11.50 -11.26 3.02
N LYS A 171 -11.69 -9.95 3.10
CA LYS A 171 -12.91 -9.26 2.64
C LYS A 171 -12.86 -8.91 1.16
N MET A 172 -11.68 -8.92 0.54
CA MET A 172 -11.49 -8.66 -0.89
C MET A 172 -10.81 -9.85 -1.57
N ASN A 173 -11.17 -10.13 -2.82
CA ASN A 173 -10.63 -11.26 -3.57
C ASN A 173 -9.29 -10.94 -4.25
N ILE A 174 -9.09 -9.70 -4.68
CA ILE A 174 -7.85 -9.24 -5.33
C ILE A 174 -7.12 -8.27 -4.40
N ARG A 175 -5.94 -8.65 -3.91
CA ARG A 175 -5.15 -7.88 -2.95
C ARG A 175 -3.75 -7.76 -3.50
N ILE A 176 -3.47 -6.65 -4.20
CA ILE A 176 -2.35 -6.56 -5.14
C ILE A 176 -1.38 -5.43 -4.83
N LEU A 177 -0.09 -5.67 -5.11
CA LEU A 177 0.90 -4.60 -5.27
C LEU A 177 1.09 -4.25 -6.74
N ASN A 178 1.07 -2.97 -7.06
CA ASN A 178 1.44 -2.43 -8.36
C ASN A 178 2.88 -1.94 -8.31
N HIS A 179 3.76 -2.51 -9.13
CA HIS A 179 5.15 -2.06 -9.24
C HIS A 179 5.29 -1.09 -10.40
N TRP A 180 5.76 0.13 -10.14
CA TRP A 180 6.04 1.12 -11.18
C TRP A 180 7.44 0.93 -11.78
N ASP A 181 7.75 -0.33 -12.09
CA ASP A 181 9.09 -0.78 -12.42
C ASP A 181 9.27 -0.83 -13.95
N ASN A 182 10.33 -0.18 -14.41
CA ASN A 182 10.74 -0.19 -15.81
C ASN A 182 11.62 -1.42 -16.11
N LEU A 183 11.71 -1.80 -17.38
CA LEU A 183 12.51 -2.96 -17.80
C LEU A 183 14.02 -2.76 -17.64
N ASP A 184 14.49 -1.52 -17.53
CA ASP A 184 15.87 -1.17 -17.18
C ASP A 184 16.13 -1.18 -15.66
N ARG A 185 15.10 -1.58 -14.89
CA ARG A 185 15.04 -1.67 -13.43
C ARG A 185 14.92 -0.34 -12.69
N THR A 186 14.89 0.81 -13.37
CA THR A 186 14.47 2.05 -12.70
C THR A 186 13.02 1.92 -12.23
N VAL A 187 12.67 2.64 -11.16
CA VAL A 187 11.32 2.60 -10.58
C VAL A 187 10.79 4.02 -10.62
N GLU A 188 9.72 4.25 -11.39
CA GLU A 188 9.02 5.52 -11.42
C GLU A 188 8.39 5.75 -10.04
N ARG A 189 8.70 6.89 -9.43
CA ARG A 189 8.35 7.21 -8.02
C ARG A 189 8.91 6.18 -7.03
N GLY A 190 10.07 5.61 -7.34
CA GLY A 190 10.81 4.70 -6.47
C GLY A 190 11.85 5.41 -5.60
N TYR A 191 11.78 5.16 -4.30
CA TYR A 191 12.66 5.80 -3.30
C TYR A 191 13.45 4.78 -2.46
N ALA A 192 13.53 3.54 -2.94
CA ALA A 192 14.10 2.39 -2.23
C ALA A 192 15.06 1.56 -3.11
N GLY A 193 15.73 2.22 -4.05
CA GLY A 193 16.64 1.61 -5.01
C GLY A 193 15.97 1.16 -6.32
N PHE A 194 16.63 0.24 -7.04
CA PHE A 194 16.17 -0.34 -8.30
C PHE A 194 15.15 -1.46 -8.07
N SER A 195 14.38 -1.77 -9.11
CA SER A 195 13.49 -2.92 -9.19
C SER A 195 14.16 -4.21 -8.72
N LEU A 196 13.39 -5.02 -7.98
CA LEU A 196 13.78 -6.37 -7.60
C LEU A 196 13.99 -7.26 -8.83
N TRP A 197 13.19 -7.06 -9.89
CA TRP A 197 13.16 -7.93 -11.07
C TRP A 197 14.45 -7.77 -11.88
N ASN A 198 15.36 -8.74 -11.76
CA ASN A 198 16.60 -8.73 -12.50
C ASN A 198 16.39 -9.38 -13.87
N TRP A 199 15.74 -8.66 -14.78
CA TRP A 199 15.37 -9.15 -16.11
C TRP A 199 16.55 -9.71 -16.91
N GLN A 200 17.76 -9.19 -16.71
CA GLN A 200 18.95 -9.70 -17.40
C GLN A 200 19.26 -11.16 -17.01
N LYS A 201 19.14 -11.49 -15.72
CA LYS A 201 19.52 -12.82 -15.20
C LYS A 201 18.38 -13.83 -15.18
N LEU A 202 17.14 -13.37 -15.21
CA LEU A 202 15.97 -14.24 -15.38
C LEU A 202 15.97 -14.88 -16.78
N PRO A 203 15.46 -16.11 -16.96
CA PRO A 203 14.84 -16.97 -15.94
C PRO A 203 15.84 -17.82 -15.14
N ASP A 204 17.10 -17.92 -15.56
CA ASP A 204 18.06 -18.93 -15.06
C ASP A 204 18.56 -18.66 -13.63
N PHE A 205 18.54 -17.40 -13.19
CA PHE A 205 18.91 -17.02 -11.83
C PHE A 205 17.67 -16.59 -11.03
N ILE A 206 17.23 -17.47 -10.13
CA ILE A 206 16.20 -17.16 -9.14
C ILE A 206 16.86 -16.58 -7.91
N ASP A 207 16.71 -15.26 -7.72
CA ASP A 207 17.23 -14.56 -6.55
C ASP A 207 16.41 -14.94 -5.30
N GLN A 208 17.09 -15.17 -4.17
CA GLN A 208 16.44 -15.45 -2.88
C GLN A 208 15.45 -14.33 -2.49
N ARG A 209 15.71 -13.09 -2.92
CA ARG A 209 14.80 -11.95 -2.72
C ARG A 209 13.42 -12.14 -3.38
N TYR A 210 13.30 -12.97 -4.42
CA TYR A 210 11.99 -13.28 -5.02
C TYR A 210 11.14 -14.14 -4.06
N ILE A 211 11.79 -15.11 -3.41
CA ILE A 211 11.15 -15.97 -2.41
C ILE A 211 10.80 -15.14 -1.17
N ASP A 212 11.71 -14.28 -0.71
CA ASP A 212 11.46 -13.44 0.47
C ASP A 212 10.40 -12.36 0.22
N TYR A 213 10.32 -11.81 -0.99
CA TYR A 213 9.20 -10.97 -1.42
C TYR A 213 7.87 -11.73 -1.34
N ALA A 214 7.83 -12.98 -1.84
CA ALA A 214 6.62 -13.80 -1.78
C ALA A 214 6.22 -14.14 -0.33
N ARG A 215 7.19 -14.51 0.51
CA ARG A 215 7.02 -14.72 1.95
C ARG A 215 6.42 -13.49 2.65
N ALA A 216 6.99 -12.31 2.41
CA ALA A 216 6.52 -11.07 3.02
C ALA A 216 5.07 -10.76 2.62
N ASN A 217 4.74 -10.84 1.33
CA ASN A 217 3.38 -10.59 0.84
C ASN A 217 2.35 -11.59 1.36
N ALA A 218 2.66 -12.89 1.32
CA ALA A 218 1.77 -13.93 1.85
C ALA A 218 1.50 -13.76 3.35
N SER A 219 2.49 -13.29 4.11
CA SER A 219 2.34 -13.08 5.56
C SER A 219 1.32 -12.02 5.97
N ILE A 220 1.02 -11.09 5.05
CA ILE A 220 0.00 -10.06 5.19
C ILE A 220 -1.17 -10.25 4.22
N GLY A 221 -1.25 -11.42 3.59
CA GLY A 221 -2.39 -11.83 2.77
C GLY A 221 -2.46 -11.24 1.37
N ILE A 222 -1.42 -10.56 0.89
CA ILE A 222 -1.36 -10.09 -0.52
C ILE A 222 -1.29 -11.32 -1.44
N ASN A 223 -2.13 -11.36 -2.47
CA ASN A 223 -2.29 -12.51 -3.38
C ASN A 223 -2.08 -12.17 -4.85
N GLY A 224 -1.58 -10.97 -5.15
CA GLY A 224 -1.29 -10.53 -6.50
C GLY A 224 -0.12 -9.56 -6.58
N THR A 225 0.54 -9.52 -7.74
CA THR A 225 1.53 -8.50 -8.07
C THR A 225 1.48 -8.14 -9.56
N VAL A 226 1.46 -6.84 -9.88
CA VAL A 226 1.69 -6.32 -11.23
C VAL A 226 3.17 -5.98 -11.36
N LEU A 227 3.91 -6.70 -12.21
CA LEU A 227 5.38 -6.64 -12.25
C LEU A 227 5.95 -5.40 -12.97
N THR A 228 5.12 -4.68 -13.69
CA THR A 228 5.57 -3.64 -14.62
C THR A 228 4.87 -2.32 -14.38
N ASN A 229 5.58 -1.25 -14.71
CA ASN A 229 5.06 0.10 -14.69
C ASN A 229 3.71 0.23 -15.41
N VAL A 230 2.84 1.12 -14.93
CA VAL A 230 1.60 1.51 -15.62
C VAL A 230 1.91 2.22 -16.95
N ASN A 231 3.06 2.88 -17.04
CA ASN A 231 3.64 3.41 -18.28
C ASN A 231 4.49 2.33 -19.00
N ALA A 232 4.00 1.07 -19.03
CA ALA A 232 4.78 -0.09 -19.45
C ALA A 232 5.33 -0.02 -20.87
N ASN A 233 6.41 -0.77 -21.10
CA ASN A 233 6.97 -1.07 -22.41
C ASN A 233 6.37 -2.37 -22.97
N ALA A 234 5.92 -2.38 -24.23
CA ALA A 234 5.29 -3.53 -24.87
C ALA A 234 6.18 -4.79 -24.91
N LEU A 235 7.51 -4.64 -24.81
CA LEU A 235 8.46 -5.76 -24.81
C LEU A 235 8.16 -6.83 -23.76
N ILE A 236 7.53 -6.47 -22.63
CA ILE A 236 7.14 -7.45 -21.60
C ILE A 236 6.21 -8.55 -22.13
N LEU A 237 5.46 -8.28 -23.20
CA LEU A 237 4.52 -9.22 -23.82
C LEU A 237 5.17 -10.10 -24.90
N THR A 238 6.47 -9.99 -25.13
CA THR A 238 7.21 -10.85 -26.07
C THR A 238 7.60 -12.18 -25.42
N SER A 239 7.74 -13.24 -26.21
CA SER A 239 8.09 -14.59 -25.69
C SER A 239 9.32 -14.57 -24.78
N GLN A 240 10.36 -13.80 -25.13
CA GLN A 240 11.60 -13.70 -24.35
C GLN A 240 11.36 -13.15 -22.94
N TYR A 241 10.47 -12.17 -22.79
CA TYR A 241 10.13 -11.63 -21.48
C TYR A 241 9.11 -12.51 -20.76
N LEU A 242 8.18 -13.14 -21.47
CA LEU A 242 7.22 -14.06 -20.87
C LEU A 242 7.89 -15.26 -20.19
N GLU A 243 9.04 -15.74 -20.68
CA GLU A 243 9.86 -16.75 -19.99
C GLU A 243 10.38 -16.25 -18.63
N LYS A 244 10.74 -14.97 -18.53
CA LYS A 244 11.20 -14.34 -17.28
C LYS A 244 10.03 -14.12 -16.31
N VAL A 245 8.87 -13.73 -16.84
CA VAL A 245 7.63 -13.58 -16.06
C VAL A 245 7.17 -14.94 -15.54
N GLU A 246 7.25 -16.00 -16.33
CA GLU A 246 6.93 -17.38 -15.93
C GLU A 246 7.82 -17.84 -14.77
N ALA A 247 9.13 -17.56 -14.82
CA ALA A 247 10.04 -17.86 -13.73
C ALA A 247 9.64 -17.17 -12.42
N LEU A 248 9.26 -15.89 -12.45
CA LEU A 248 8.73 -15.17 -11.28
C LEU A 248 7.39 -15.75 -10.80
N ALA A 249 6.47 -16.05 -11.72
CA ALA A 249 5.18 -16.65 -11.39
C ALA A 249 5.35 -18.02 -10.71
N ASN A 250 6.33 -18.82 -11.13
CA ASN A 250 6.64 -20.10 -10.51
C ASN A 250 7.12 -19.94 -9.06
N VAL A 251 7.91 -18.91 -8.75
CA VAL A 251 8.33 -18.60 -7.37
C VAL A 251 7.16 -18.13 -6.51
N PHE A 252 6.21 -17.39 -7.08
CA PHE A 252 5.14 -16.75 -6.33
C PHE A 252 3.92 -17.64 -6.10
N ARG A 253 3.65 -18.57 -7.01
CA ARG A 253 2.48 -19.46 -6.97
C ARG A 253 2.34 -20.26 -5.68
N PRO A 254 3.40 -20.87 -5.11
CA PRO A 254 3.30 -21.62 -3.85
C PRO A 254 2.89 -20.74 -2.66
N TYR A 255 3.11 -19.43 -2.74
CA TYR A 255 2.70 -18.44 -1.74
C TYR A 255 1.28 -17.90 -1.97
N GLY A 256 0.57 -18.42 -2.98
CA GLY A 256 -0.78 -17.97 -3.35
C GLY A 256 -0.79 -16.63 -4.07
N ILE A 257 0.33 -16.20 -4.67
CA ILE A 257 0.46 -14.90 -5.34
C ILE A 257 0.39 -15.09 -6.85
N LYS A 258 -0.62 -14.49 -7.48
CA LYS A 258 -0.75 -14.45 -8.94
C LYS A 258 0.04 -13.29 -9.54
N VAL A 259 0.60 -13.53 -10.72
CA VAL A 259 1.26 -12.49 -11.52
C VAL A 259 0.26 -11.84 -12.47
N TYR A 260 0.38 -10.52 -12.60
CA TYR A 260 -0.34 -9.67 -13.53
C TYR A 260 0.69 -8.82 -14.30
N LEU A 261 0.31 -8.34 -15.48
CA LEU A 261 1.13 -7.43 -16.28
C LEU A 261 0.34 -6.18 -16.66
N THR A 262 1.04 -5.09 -16.97
CA THR A 262 0.41 -3.94 -17.61
C THR A 262 0.20 -4.23 -19.09
N ALA A 263 -1.03 -4.15 -19.58
CA ALA A 263 -1.31 -4.24 -21.01
C ALA A 263 -1.03 -2.88 -21.67
N ARG A 264 0.10 -2.78 -22.39
CA ARG A 264 0.35 -1.66 -23.30
C ARG A 264 -0.67 -1.71 -24.44
N PHE A 265 -1.61 -0.76 -24.46
CA PHE A 265 -2.74 -0.78 -25.40
C PHE A 265 -2.31 -0.79 -26.88
N SER A 266 -1.20 -0.11 -27.21
CA SER A 266 -0.57 -0.04 -28.53
C SER A 266 0.34 -1.22 -28.89
N ALA A 267 0.49 -2.23 -28.02
CA ALA A 267 1.32 -3.40 -28.31
C ALA A 267 1.03 -4.12 -29.65
N PRO A 268 -0.24 -4.20 -30.14
CA PRO A 268 -0.53 -4.72 -31.47
C PRO A 268 0.28 -4.04 -32.59
N ILE A 269 0.54 -2.73 -32.46
CA ILE A 269 1.39 -1.98 -33.40
C ILE A 269 2.86 -2.24 -33.10
N GLU A 270 3.28 -1.97 -31.86
CA GLU A 270 4.70 -1.91 -31.46
C GLU A 270 5.43 -3.24 -31.63
N ILE A 271 4.77 -4.36 -31.30
CA ILE A 271 5.36 -5.70 -31.33
C ILE A 271 4.53 -6.70 -32.15
N GLY A 272 3.33 -6.31 -32.59
CA GLY A 272 2.45 -7.15 -33.41
C GLY A 272 2.49 -6.84 -34.91
N GLY A 273 3.10 -5.72 -35.32
CA GLY A 273 3.20 -5.32 -36.74
C GLY A 273 1.88 -4.86 -37.37
N LEU A 274 0.83 -4.64 -36.56
CA LEU A 274 -0.45 -4.13 -37.03
C LEU A 274 -0.36 -2.62 -37.30
N LYS A 275 -1.23 -2.12 -38.17
CA LYS A 275 -1.30 -0.68 -38.51
C LYS A 275 -2.12 0.15 -37.51
N THR A 276 -2.84 -0.51 -36.61
CA THR A 276 -3.78 0.10 -35.68
C THR A 276 -3.82 -0.68 -34.35
N ALA A 277 -4.34 -0.04 -33.31
CA ALA A 277 -4.76 -0.69 -32.07
C ALA A 277 -6.22 -0.36 -31.71
N ASP A 278 -7.06 -0.06 -32.71
CA ASP A 278 -8.51 0.14 -32.53
C ASP A 278 -9.12 -1.14 -31.93
N PRO A 279 -9.75 -1.10 -30.74
CA PRO A 279 -10.34 -2.28 -30.10
C PRO A 279 -11.54 -2.88 -30.86
N LYS A 280 -12.07 -2.21 -31.90
CA LYS A 280 -13.09 -2.77 -32.81
C LYS A 280 -12.50 -3.45 -34.04
N ASP A 281 -11.21 -3.29 -34.31
CA ASP A 281 -10.55 -3.92 -35.44
C ASP A 281 -10.39 -5.44 -35.21
N VAL A 282 -10.75 -6.24 -36.21
CA VAL A 282 -10.77 -7.71 -36.08
C VAL A 282 -9.36 -8.28 -35.90
N GLU A 283 -8.35 -7.70 -36.53
CA GLU A 283 -6.97 -8.15 -36.39
C GLU A 283 -6.43 -7.82 -34.98
N VAL A 284 -6.77 -6.65 -34.43
CA VAL A 284 -6.43 -6.25 -33.05
C VAL A 284 -7.08 -7.19 -32.02
N ILE A 285 -8.37 -7.48 -32.17
CA ILE A 285 -9.09 -8.42 -31.29
C ILE A 285 -8.42 -9.80 -31.33
N ASN A 286 -8.09 -10.30 -32.52
CA ASN A 286 -7.45 -11.60 -32.69
C ASN A 286 -6.01 -11.62 -32.15
N TRP A 287 -5.30 -10.51 -32.24
CA TRP A 287 -3.96 -10.37 -31.66
C TRP A 287 -4.01 -10.50 -30.14
N TRP A 288 -4.90 -9.78 -29.47
CA TRP A 288 -5.05 -9.87 -28.01
C TRP A 288 -5.52 -11.24 -27.55
N LYS A 289 -6.46 -11.88 -28.27
CA LYS A 289 -6.86 -13.28 -27.99
C LYS A 289 -5.69 -14.24 -28.10
N SER A 290 -4.86 -14.11 -29.14
CA SER A 290 -3.68 -14.95 -29.34
C SER A 290 -2.63 -14.69 -28.27
N LYS A 291 -2.40 -13.42 -27.92
CA LYS A 291 -1.44 -13.04 -26.87
C LYS A 291 -1.88 -13.54 -25.50
N ALA A 292 -3.15 -13.41 -25.15
CA ALA A 292 -3.70 -13.97 -23.92
C ALA A 292 -3.50 -15.49 -23.89
N LYS A 293 -3.85 -16.20 -24.97
CA LYS A 293 -3.63 -17.65 -25.09
C LYS A 293 -2.17 -18.06 -24.90
N GLU A 294 -1.22 -17.31 -25.47
CA GLU A 294 0.21 -17.55 -25.28
C GLU A 294 0.63 -17.39 -23.81
N ILE A 295 0.20 -16.31 -23.16
CA ILE A 295 0.51 -16.04 -21.74
C ILE A 295 -0.06 -17.16 -20.86
N TYR A 296 -1.32 -17.53 -21.04
CA TYR A 296 -1.96 -18.59 -20.25
C TYR A 296 -1.40 -19.99 -20.55
N ALA A 297 -0.84 -20.23 -21.72
CA ALA A 297 -0.14 -21.48 -22.01
C ALA A 297 1.15 -21.63 -21.19
N ARG A 298 1.82 -20.51 -20.88
CA ARG A 298 3.03 -20.46 -20.04
C ARG A 298 2.71 -20.35 -18.56
N ILE A 299 1.70 -19.54 -18.23
CA ILE A 299 1.32 -19.17 -16.86
C ILE A 299 -0.18 -19.45 -16.70
N SER A 300 -0.53 -20.71 -16.45
CA SER A 300 -1.92 -21.18 -16.42
C SER A 300 -2.83 -20.45 -15.42
N ASP A 301 -2.25 -19.86 -14.38
CA ASP A 301 -2.91 -19.11 -13.32
C ASP A 301 -2.67 -17.60 -13.40
N PHE A 302 -2.23 -17.08 -14.56
CA PHE A 302 -2.05 -15.65 -14.80
C PHE A 302 -3.30 -14.85 -14.40
N GLY A 303 -3.10 -13.78 -13.65
CA GLY A 303 -4.18 -13.02 -13.06
C GLY A 303 -4.98 -12.20 -14.07
N GLY A 304 -4.29 -11.65 -15.08
CA GLY A 304 -4.86 -10.73 -16.06
C GLY A 304 -4.06 -9.44 -16.17
N PHE A 305 -4.71 -8.36 -16.59
CA PHE A 305 -4.02 -7.12 -16.96
C PHE A 305 -4.41 -5.91 -16.11
N LEU A 306 -3.42 -5.07 -15.82
CA LEU A 306 -3.61 -3.68 -15.42
C LEU A 306 -3.54 -2.78 -16.66
N VAL A 307 -4.36 -1.72 -16.73
CA VAL A 307 -4.38 -0.81 -17.88
C VAL A 307 -4.38 0.65 -17.43
N LYS A 308 -3.39 1.43 -17.87
CA LYS A 308 -3.44 2.90 -17.93
C LYS A 308 -3.58 3.28 -19.40
N ALA A 309 -4.69 3.92 -19.76
CA ALA A 309 -5.01 4.27 -21.14
C ALA A 309 -5.59 5.68 -21.21
N ASN A 310 -5.24 6.43 -22.26
CA ASN A 310 -5.66 7.82 -22.49
C ASN A 310 -5.40 8.75 -21.30
N SER A 311 -4.23 8.62 -20.68
CA SER A 311 -3.81 9.41 -19.52
C SER A 311 -2.32 9.69 -19.61
N GLU A 312 -1.93 10.96 -19.50
CA GLU A 312 -0.52 11.41 -19.51
C GLU A 312 0.27 10.89 -20.71
N GLY A 313 -0.33 10.97 -21.91
CA GLY A 313 0.29 10.51 -23.16
C GLY A 313 0.28 9.00 -23.38
N GLN A 314 -0.25 8.20 -22.45
CA GLN A 314 -0.39 6.76 -22.66
C GLN A 314 -1.48 6.44 -23.69
N PRO A 315 -1.23 5.49 -24.61
CA PRO A 315 -2.15 5.14 -25.68
C PRO A 315 -3.40 4.46 -25.14
N GLY A 316 -4.52 4.60 -25.84
CA GLY A 316 -5.79 4.02 -25.42
C GLY A 316 -6.89 4.13 -26.48
N PRO A 317 -8.09 3.60 -26.18
CA PRO A 317 -9.20 3.56 -27.12
C PRO A 317 -9.59 4.91 -27.72
N GLN A 318 -9.48 6.01 -26.97
CA GLN A 318 -9.89 7.34 -27.47
C GLN A 318 -9.00 7.84 -28.63
N ASN A 319 -7.77 7.31 -28.79
CA ASN A 319 -6.93 7.60 -29.96
C ASN A 319 -7.55 7.09 -31.27
N TYR A 320 -8.53 6.20 -31.18
CA TYR A 320 -9.23 5.57 -32.31
C TYR A 320 -10.71 5.94 -32.36
N GLY A 321 -11.13 6.99 -31.62
CA GLY A 321 -12.54 7.40 -31.55
C GLY A 321 -13.44 6.39 -30.81
N ARG A 322 -12.87 5.64 -29.86
CA ARG A 322 -13.58 4.66 -29.01
C ARG A 322 -13.60 5.12 -27.56
N ASP A 323 -14.50 4.55 -26.77
CA ASP A 323 -14.58 4.80 -25.33
C ASP A 323 -13.78 3.78 -24.50
N HIS A 324 -13.68 4.00 -23.19
CA HIS A 324 -13.02 3.09 -22.27
C HIS A 324 -13.69 1.71 -22.18
N VAL A 325 -15.00 1.63 -22.43
CA VAL A 325 -15.76 0.38 -22.42
C VAL A 325 -15.30 -0.52 -23.56
N ASP A 326 -15.16 0.02 -24.76
CA ASP A 326 -14.68 -0.71 -25.94
C ASP A 326 -13.29 -1.30 -25.71
N GLY A 327 -12.36 -0.48 -25.19
CA GLY A 327 -11.01 -0.92 -24.88
C GLY A 327 -10.97 -2.00 -23.79
N ALA A 328 -11.67 -1.79 -22.68
CA ALA A 328 -11.68 -2.72 -21.55
C ALA A 328 -12.35 -4.04 -21.92
N ASN A 329 -13.49 -3.99 -22.61
CA ASN A 329 -14.25 -5.18 -22.98
C ASN A 329 -13.52 -6.04 -24.01
N MET A 330 -12.77 -5.44 -24.95
CA MET A 330 -11.94 -6.20 -25.89
C MET A 330 -10.87 -7.03 -25.17
N LEU A 331 -10.15 -6.42 -24.20
CA LEU A 331 -9.16 -7.14 -23.39
C LEU A 331 -9.83 -8.17 -22.48
N ALA A 332 -10.99 -7.84 -21.90
CA ALA A 332 -11.74 -8.71 -21.03
C ALA A 332 -12.20 -9.98 -21.75
N ASP A 333 -12.71 -9.85 -22.98
CA ASP A 333 -13.11 -10.96 -23.83
C ASP A 333 -11.91 -11.84 -24.22
N ALA A 334 -10.69 -11.29 -24.32
CA ALA A 334 -9.48 -12.04 -24.61
C ALA A 334 -9.01 -12.93 -23.44
N VAL A 335 -9.18 -12.49 -22.19
CA VAL A 335 -8.74 -13.23 -20.99
C VAL A 335 -9.85 -14.08 -20.35
N ALA A 336 -11.13 -13.82 -20.68
CA ALA A 336 -12.28 -14.51 -20.12
C ALA A 336 -12.22 -16.06 -20.22
N PRO A 337 -11.76 -16.69 -21.33
CA PRO A 337 -11.67 -18.15 -21.43
C PRO A 337 -10.76 -18.81 -20.39
N PHE A 338 -9.89 -18.02 -19.75
CA PHE A 338 -8.89 -18.47 -18.78
C PHE A 338 -9.19 -17.98 -17.36
N GLY A 339 -10.29 -17.25 -17.16
CA GLY A 339 -10.68 -16.69 -15.86
C GLY A 339 -9.89 -15.45 -15.44
N GLY A 340 -9.22 -14.77 -16.38
CA GLY A 340 -8.49 -13.53 -16.12
C GLY A 340 -9.38 -12.31 -15.91
N VAL A 341 -8.83 -11.30 -15.24
CA VAL A 341 -9.50 -10.02 -14.98
C VAL A 341 -8.79 -8.84 -15.64
N ILE A 342 -9.54 -7.77 -15.91
CA ILE A 342 -9.00 -6.50 -16.38
C ILE A 342 -9.18 -5.46 -15.28
N MET A 343 -8.07 -4.98 -14.73
CA MET A 343 -8.02 -3.84 -13.82
C MET A 343 -7.82 -2.57 -14.67
N TRP A 344 -8.91 -1.86 -14.93
CA TRP A 344 -8.88 -0.66 -15.79
C TRP A 344 -8.80 0.59 -14.93
N ARG A 345 -7.68 1.34 -15.00
CA ARG A 345 -7.50 2.51 -14.13
C ARG A 345 -8.41 3.66 -14.56
N ALA A 346 -9.10 4.25 -13.58
CA ALA A 346 -9.90 5.46 -13.75
C ALA A 346 -9.09 6.76 -13.63
N PHE A 347 -7.77 6.66 -13.52
CA PHE A 347 -6.88 7.83 -13.49
C PHE A 347 -6.72 8.42 -14.90
N VAL A 348 -7.76 9.12 -15.35
CA VAL A 348 -7.86 9.78 -16.65
C VAL A 348 -8.23 11.24 -16.45
N TYR A 349 -7.53 12.10 -17.18
CA TYR A 349 -7.81 13.53 -17.26
C TYR A 349 -7.12 14.08 -18.52
N SER A 350 -7.77 15.04 -19.17
CA SER A 350 -7.38 15.60 -20.45
C SER A 350 -7.19 17.11 -20.33
N GLU A 351 -6.11 17.61 -20.93
CA GLU A 351 -5.86 19.03 -21.12
C GLU A 351 -6.88 19.70 -22.06
N HIS A 352 -7.61 18.90 -22.84
CA HIS A 352 -8.64 19.38 -23.75
C HIS A 352 -10.01 19.52 -23.07
N ASP A 353 -10.16 18.99 -21.85
CA ASP A 353 -11.34 19.22 -21.03
C ASP A 353 -11.09 20.43 -20.12
N VAL A 354 -11.78 21.53 -20.42
CA VAL A 354 -11.71 22.79 -19.66
C VAL A 354 -12.38 22.69 -18.28
N ASN A 355 -13.08 21.59 -17.99
CA ASN A 355 -13.66 21.35 -16.67
C ASN A 355 -12.57 21.06 -15.63
N ASP A 356 -12.95 21.28 -14.36
CA ASP A 356 -12.13 20.93 -13.19
C ASP A 356 -11.58 19.50 -13.28
N ARG A 357 -10.25 19.34 -13.10
CA ARG A 357 -9.58 18.03 -13.10
C ARG A 357 -10.27 17.03 -12.17
N ALA A 358 -10.74 17.49 -10.99
CA ALA A 358 -11.40 16.63 -10.01
C ALA A 358 -12.70 15.98 -10.54
N LYS A 359 -13.30 16.52 -11.60
CA LYS A 359 -14.56 16.03 -12.17
C LYS A 359 -14.37 14.98 -13.27
N GLN A 360 -13.20 14.94 -13.90
CA GLN A 360 -13.03 14.29 -15.20
C GLN A 360 -13.14 12.77 -15.11
N ALA A 361 -12.45 12.13 -14.15
CA ALA A 361 -12.53 10.68 -13.95
C ALA A 361 -13.96 10.19 -13.67
N TYR A 362 -14.75 10.94 -12.90
CA TYR A 362 -16.15 10.59 -12.68
C TYR A 362 -16.96 10.67 -13.99
N ALA A 363 -16.78 11.76 -14.76
CA ALA A 363 -17.51 11.98 -16.00
C ALA A 363 -17.18 10.95 -17.09
N GLU A 364 -15.94 10.44 -17.12
CA GLU A 364 -15.49 9.43 -18.08
C GLU A 364 -16.01 8.02 -17.77
N PHE A 365 -16.34 7.71 -16.51
CA PHE A 365 -16.69 6.34 -16.10
C PHE A 365 -18.14 6.17 -15.65
N GLN A 366 -18.68 7.10 -14.86
CA GLN A 366 -20.00 6.92 -14.25
C GLN A 366 -21.14 6.75 -15.28
N PRO A 367 -21.17 7.48 -16.42
CA PRO A 367 -22.20 7.30 -17.44
C PRO A 367 -22.22 5.89 -18.08
N TYR A 368 -21.12 5.13 -17.93
CA TYR A 368 -20.95 3.79 -18.49
C TYR A 368 -21.15 2.67 -17.46
N ASP A 369 -21.69 2.97 -16.28
CA ASP A 369 -22.02 1.96 -15.27
C ASP A 369 -22.88 0.82 -15.86
N GLY A 370 -22.40 -0.41 -15.70
CA GLY A 370 -23.04 -1.62 -16.22
C GLY A 370 -22.76 -1.93 -17.70
N LYS A 371 -21.85 -1.20 -18.36
CA LYS A 371 -21.42 -1.48 -19.75
C LYS A 371 -20.13 -2.29 -19.84
N PHE A 372 -19.35 -2.33 -18.77
CA PHE A 372 -18.15 -3.15 -18.66
C PHE A 372 -18.49 -4.64 -18.51
N ARG A 373 -17.63 -5.55 -19.00
CA ARG A 373 -17.77 -7.00 -18.79
C ARG A 373 -17.66 -7.35 -17.31
N GLU A 374 -18.23 -8.51 -16.93
CA GLU A 374 -18.21 -8.98 -15.54
C GLU A 374 -16.81 -9.23 -14.97
N ASN A 375 -15.81 -9.47 -15.83
CA ASN A 375 -14.40 -9.64 -15.45
C ASN A 375 -13.56 -8.35 -15.59
N VAL A 376 -14.21 -7.19 -15.75
CA VAL A 376 -13.58 -5.87 -15.63
C VAL A 376 -13.85 -5.31 -14.23
N ILE A 377 -12.81 -4.77 -13.62
CA ILE A 377 -12.89 -4.00 -12.38
C ILE A 377 -12.21 -2.64 -12.61
N VAL A 378 -12.92 -1.56 -12.29
CA VAL A 378 -12.39 -0.21 -12.47
C VAL A 378 -11.55 0.16 -11.24
N GLN A 379 -10.27 0.42 -11.47
CA GLN A 379 -9.30 0.75 -10.42
C GLN A 379 -9.24 2.27 -10.21
N VAL A 380 -9.71 2.72 -9.05
CA VAL A 380 -9.92 4.14 -8.74
C VAL A 380 -8.98 4.56 -7.60
N LYS A 381 -8.23 5.65 -7.78
CA LYS A 381 -7.42 6.24 -6.70
C LYS A 381 -8.32 6.65 -5.52
N ASN A 382 -7.74 6.75 -4.33
CA ASN A 382 -8.50 7.11 -3.13
C ASN A 382 -9.16 8.50 -3.19
N GLY A 383 -8.58 9.42 -3.95
CA GLY A 383 -9.13 10.75 -4.23
C GLY A 383 -9.14 11.06 -5.72
N ALA A 384 -9.72 12.20 -6.08
CA ALA A 384 -9.98 12.60 -7.47
C ALA A 384 -8.83 13.34 -8.16
N ILE A 385 -7.73 13.64 -7.44
CA ILE A 385 -6.55 14.30 -8.00
C ILE A 385 -5.42 13.29 -8.17
N ASP A 386 -4.56 13.11 -7.15
CA ASP A 386 -3.34 12.32 -7.28
C ASP A 386 -2.65 12.11 -5.94
N PHE A 387 -3.17 11.20 -5.11
CA PHE A 387 -2.48 10.70 -3.90
C PHE A 387 -1.96 11.78 -2.95
N GLN A 388 -2.62 12.95 -2.90
CA GLN A 388 -2.17 14.06 -2.08
C GLN A 388 -2.24 13.72 -0.57
N PRO A 389 -1.50 14.43 0.31
CA PRO A 389 -1.48 14.13 1.75
C PRO A 389 -2.85 13.94 2.40
N ARG A 390 -3.84 14.69 1.90
CA ARG A 390 -5.26 14.45 2.15
C ARG A 390 -6.08 14.84 0.92
N GLU A 391 -7.01 13.97 0.54
CA GLU A 391 -8.07 14.25 -0.43
C GLU A 391 -9.42 13.79 0.15
N PRO A 392 -10.55 14.41 -0.22
CA PRO A 392 -11.84 13.76 -0.03
C PRO A 392 -11.88 12.45 -0.82
N PHE A 393 -12.71 11.50 -0.40
CA PHE A 393 -12.87 10.24 -1.13
C PHE A 393 -13.31 10.50 -2.57
N HIS A 394 -12.83 9.69 -3.51
CA HIS A 394 -13.21 9.83 -4.92
C HIS A 394 -14.72 9.59 -5.10
N PRO A 395 -15.47 10.47 -5.79
CA PRO A 395 -16.94 10.35 -5.92
C PRO A 395 -17.43 9.14 -6.72
N LEU A 396 -16.54 8.39 -7.38
CA LEU A 396 -16.92 7.13 -8.05
C LEU A 396 -17.30 6.05 -7.04
N PHE A 397 -16.70 6.06 -5.83
CA PHE A 397 -17.00 5.07 -4.82
C PHE A 397 -18.47 5.14 -4.42
N GLY A 398 -19.18 4.07 -4.75
CA GLY A 398 -20.62 3.91 -4.52
C GLY A 398 -21.49 4.37 -5.69
N ALA A 399 -20.97 5.13 -6.66
CA ALA A 399 -21.72 5.72 -7.77
C ALA A 399 -21.87 4.79 -9.00
N MET A 400 -21.20 3.63 -9.01
CA MET A 400 -21.26 2.62 -10.08
C MET A 400 -21.81 1.28 -9.56
N PRO A 401 -23.13 1.17 -9.30
CA PRO A 401 -23.71 -0.02 -8.70
C PRO A 401 -23.66 -1.29 -9.57
N LYS A 402 -23.41 -1.17 -10.88
CA LYS A 402 -23.41 -2.30 -11.84
C LYS A 402 -22.01 -2.61 -12.37
N THR A 403 -20.98 -1.92 -11.92
CA THR A 403 -19.59 -2.15 -12.30
C THR A 403 -18.71 -2.21 -11.06
N PRO A 404 -17.98 -3.31 -10.84
CA PRO A 404 -17.06 -3.42 -9.71
C PRO A 404 -16.01 -2.30 -9.71
N LEU A 405 -15.78 -1.71 -8.54
CA LEU A 405 -14.71 -0.76 -8.28
C LEU A 405 -13.68 -1.41 -7.36
N MET A 406 -12.39 -1.16 -7.62
CA MET A 406 -11.31 -1.43 -6.68
C MET A 406 -10.59 -0.15 -6.31
N MET A 407 -10.08 -0.10 -5.08
CA MET A 407 -9.26 0.99 -4.59
C MET A 407 -7.83 0.91 -5.14
N GLU A 408 -7.23 2.05 -5.46
CA GLU A 408 -5.78 2.23 -5.63
C GLU A 408 -5.30 3.20 -4.56
N PHE A 409 -4.42 2.72 -3.68
CA PHE A 409 -3.65 3.55 -2.75
C PHE A 409 -2.20 3.66 -3.22
N GLN A 410 -1.51 4.73 -2.81
CA GLN A 410 -0.07 4.83 -2.97
C GLN A 410 0.62 4.45 -1.66
N ILE A 411 1.52 3.46 -1.70
CA ILE A 411 2.38 3.13 -0.55
C ILE A 411 3.70 3.88 -0.68
N THR A 412 4.22 4.00 -1.91
CA THR A 412 5.39 4.85 -2.18
C THR A 412 5.05 6.31 -1.88
N GLN A 413 5.99 7.04 -1.30
CA GLN A 413 5.73 8.34 -0.68
C GLN A 413 6.01 9.50 -1.64
N GLU A 414 5.44 9.45 -2.85
CA GLU A 414 5.67 10.47 -3.90
C GLU A 414 5.38 11.88 -3.42
N TYR A 415 4.22 12.07 -2.79
CA TYR A 415 3.75 13.37 -2.30
C TYR A 415 4.01 13.59 -0.82
N LEU A 416 4.84 12.74 -0.19
CA LEU A 416 4.91 12.59 1.25
C LEU A 416 6.34 12.59 1.79
N GLY A 417 7.29 13.14 1.02
CA GLY A 417 8.70 13.26 1.41
C GLY A 417 9.51 11.99 1.19
N PHE A 418 9.18 11.23 0.15
CA PHE A 418 9.99 10.12 -0.37
C PHE A 418 10.38 9.12 0.73
N SER A 419 11.64 8.69 0.80
CA SER A 419 12.19 7.84 1.86
C SER A 419 12.85 8.61 3.00
N THR A 420 12.67 9.94 3.09
CA THR A 420 13.24 10.76 4.18
C THR A 420 12.23 11.14 5.25
N HIS A 421 10.93 11.01 4.98
CA HIS A 421 9.86 11.37 5.90
C HIS A 421 9.19 10.12 6.51
N LEU A 422 8.98 10.16 7.82
CA LEU A 422 8.14 9.17 8.50
C LEU A 422 6.67 9.56 8.30
N VAL A 423 5.92 8.70 7.60
CA VAL A 423 4.48 8.86 7.36
C VAL A 423 3.78 7.52 7.50
N PHE A 424 2.90 7.36 8.49
CA PHE A 424 2.15 6.13 8.68
C PHE A 424 0.84 6.14 7.88
N LEU A 425 0.91 5.57 6.69
CA LEU A 425 -0.16 5.54 5.69
C LEU A 425 -1.41 4.73 6.07
N PRO A 426 -1.38 3.69 6.92
CA PRO A 426 -2.61 3.04 7.37
C PRO A 426 -3.62 3.99 7.99
N LYS A 427 -3.17 5.12 8.57
CA LYS A 427 -4.11 6.16 9.05
C LYS A 427 -4.83 6.88 7.91
N LEU A 428 -4.15 7.16 6.80
CA LEU A 428 -4.77 7.70 5.58
C LEU A 428 -5.74 6.68 4.98
N PHE A 429 -5.31 5.42 4.86
CA PHE A 429 -6.13 4.36 4.28
C PHE A 429 -7.42 4.16 5.09
N GLN A 430 -7.33 4.11 6.42
CA GLN A 430 -8.50 4.02 7.31
C GLN A 430 -9.45 5.21 7.11
N GLU A 431 -8.95 6.46 7.08
CA GLU A 431 -9.77 7.66 6.86
C GLU A 431 -10.60 7.56 5.56
N VAL A 432 -10.00 7.07 4.49
CA VAL A 432 -10.69 6.87 3.21
C VAL A 432 -11.69 5.72 3.29
N LEU A 433 -11.29 4.56 3.82
CA LEU A 433 -12.13 3.36 3.88
C LEU A 433 -13.38 3.55 4.75
N GLU A 434 -13.27 4.36 5.82
CA GLU A 434 -14.37 4.71 6.72
C GLU A 434 -15.27 5.83 6.17
N SER A 435 -14.87 6.55 5.12
CA SER A 435 -15.64 7.64 4.55
C SER A 435 -17.01 7.14 4.07
N ASP A 436 -18.08 7.76 4.56
CA ASP A 436 -19.45 7.45 4.17
C ASP A 436 -19.79 8.09 2.83
N THR A 437 -20.14 7.27 1.84
CA THR A 437 -20.46 7.71 0.48
C THR A 437 -21.91 8.15 0.35
N TYR A 438 -22.78 7.74 1.29
CA TYR A 438 -24.23 7.96 1.28
C TYR A 438 -24.99 7.39 0.07
N GLN A 439 -24.34 6.65 -0.84
CA GLN A 439 -24.97 6.12 -2.07
C GLN A 439 -26.09 5.09 -1.81
N LYS A 440 -26.16 4.51 -0.60
CA LYS A 440 -27.33 3.77 -0.09
C LYS A 440 -27.76 4.27 1.29
N GLY A 441 -27.75 5.59 1.48
CA GLY A 441 -27.94 6.22 2.76
C GLY A 441 -26.76 6.02 3.70
N LYS A 442 -26.93 6.46 4.94
CA LYS A 442 -25.89 6.49 5.97
C LYS A 442 -25.30 5.09 6.24
N GLY A 443 -23.98 5.03 6.36
CA GLY A 443 -23.20 3.83 6.60
C GLY A 443 -22.79 3.09 5.33
N ALA A 444 -22.94 3.71 4.15
CA ALA A 444 -22.48 3.19 2.86
C ALA A 444 -21.01 3.58 2.64
N THR A 445 -20.09 3.02 3.43
CA THR A 445 -18.69 3.44 3.39
C THR A 445 -17.96 3.02 2.11
N VAL A 446 -16.82 3.66 1.82
CA VAL A 446 -15.91 3.24 0.74
C VAL A 446 -15.50 1.77 0.90
N ALA A 447 -15.20 1.31 2.12
CA ALA A 447 -14.89 -0.09 2.40
C ALA A 447 -16.00 -1.05 1.92
N LYS A 448 -17.28 -0.74 2.20
CA LYS A 448 -18.42 -1.56 1.75
C LYS A 448 -18.61 -1.56 0.23
N THR A 449 -18.16 -0.51 -0.44
CA THR A 449 -18.18 -0.43 -1.90
C THR A 449 -17.19 -1.43 -2.50
N ILE A 450 -15.95 -1.42 -2.02
CA ILE A 450 -14.86 -2.20 -2.60
C ILE A 450 -14.80 -3.65 -2.10
N ASP A 451 -15.32 -3.96 -0.90
CA ASP A 451 -15.52 -5.34 -0.41
C ASP A 451 -16.76 -6.02 -1.02
N GLY A 452 -17.50 -5.27 -1.85
CA GLY A 452 -18.65 -5.75 -2.60
C GLY A 452 -19.92 -5.90 -1.77
N SER A 453 -19.92 -5.70 -0.46
CA SER A 453 -21.10 -5.89 0.40
C SER A 453 -22.23 -4.89 0.09
N LEU A 454 -21.91 -3.70 -0.43
CA LEU A 454 -22.89 -2.67 -0.76
C LEU A 454 -23.78 -3.07 -1.96
N TYR A 455 -23.19 -3.69 -2.99
CA TYR A 455 -23.86 -4.02 -4.26
C TYR A 455 -23.83 -5.50 -4.64
N LYS A 456 -23.26 -6.36 -3.81
CA LYS A 456 -23.03 -7.81 -4.05
C LYS A 456 -22.15 -8.07 -5.27
N ASN A 457 -21.12 -7.24 -5.46
CA ASN A 457 -20.13 -7.43 -6.51
C ASN A 457 -19.32 -8.71 -6.27
N LYS A 458 -19.14 -9.52 -7.32
CA LYS A 458 -18.40 -10.79 -7.23
C LYS A 458 -16.88 -10.61 -7.27
N ILE A 459 -16.42 -9.63 -8.03
CA ILE A 459 -15.02 -9.24 -8.09
C ILE A 459 -14.85 -8.03 -7.20
N THR A 460 -13.89 -8.11 -6.30
CA THR A 460 -13.58 -7.09 -5.29
C THR A 460 -12.07 -6.93 -5.25
N GLY A 461 -11.59 -5.73 -4.99
CA GLY A 461 -10.15 -5.52 -5.02
C GLY A 461 -9.65 -4.26 -4.36
N ILE A 462 -8.35 -4.30 -4.08
CA ILE A 462 -7.56 -3.19 -3.58
C ILE A 462 -6.12 -3.35 -4.05
N ALA A 463 -5.56 -2.25 -4.55
CA ALA A 463 -4.20 -2.15 -5.05
C ALA A 463 -3.40 -1.12 -4.27
N GLY A 464 -2.12 -1.42 -4.04
CA GLY A 464 -1.16 -0.51 -3.45
C GLY A 464 0.02 -0.31 -4.40
N VAL A 465 0.32 0.94 -4.78
CA VAL A 465 1.55 1.23 -5.54
C VAL A 465 2.74 1.00 -4.61
N ALA A 466 3.54 0.00 -4.94
CA ALA A 466 4.58 -0.53 -4.07
C ALA A 466 5.64 0.52 -3.73
N ASN A 467 6.16 0.46 -2.51
CA ASN A 467 7.23 1.33 -2.02
C ASN A 467 8.58 0.62 -1.90
N ILE A 468 8.76 -0.48 -2.63
CA ILE A 468 9.90 -1.36 -2.46
C ILE A 468 10.91 -1.24 -3.60
N GLY A 469 12.16 -1.59 -3.31
CA GLY A 469 13.23 -1.75 -4.28
C GLY A 469 14.34 -2.62 -3.70
N ASN A 470 15.54 -2.54 -4.29
CA ASN A 470 16.66 -3.40 -3.93
C ASN A 470 17.51 -2.88 -2.76
N ASP A 471 17.12 -1.80 -2.09
CA ASP A 471 17.67 -1.41 -0.79
C ASP A 471 17.54 -2.57 0.21
N LEU A 472 18.47 -2.66 1.16
CA LEU A 472 18.54 -3.80 2.09
C LEU A 472 17.28 -3.93 2.95
N ASN A 473 16.71 -2.80 3.38
CA ASN A 473 15.48 -2.73 4.17
C ASN A 473 14.20 -2.74 3.31
N TRP A 474 14.34 -2.95 2.00
CA TRP A 474 13.31 -2.96 0.96
C TRP A 474 12.66 -1.60 0.67
N THR A 475 12.49 -0.71 1.64
CA THR A 475 11.61 0.47 1.53
C THR A 475 12.32 1.82 1.66
N GLY A 476 13.65 1.85 1.72
CA GLY A 476 14.45 3.06 1.91
C GLY A 476 14.36 3.58 3.34
N HIS A 477 13.18 3.98 3.81
CA HIS A 477 12.94 4.34 5.21
C HIS A 477 12.48 3.12 6.03
N PRO A 478 13.04 2.85 7.23
CA PRO A 478 12.60 1.71 8.07
C PRO A 478 11.10 1.71 8.42
N PHE A 479 10.51 2.86 8.76
CA PHE A 479 9.08 2.99 9.01
C PHE A 479 8.19 2.84 7.76
N ALA A 480 8.74 2.96 6.55
CA ALA A 480 7.96 2.72 5.33
C ALA A 480 7.61 1.22 5.15
N GLN A 481 8.29 0.30 5.86
CA GLN A 481 7.87 -1.09 5.97
C GLN A 481 6.50 -1.22 6.65
N ALA A 482 6.20 -0.34 7.61
CA ALA A 482 4.89 -0.32 8.29
C ALA A 482 3.74 0.01 7.33
N ASN A 483 4.03 0.77 6.26
CA ASN A 483 3.05 1.12 5.23
C ASN A 483 2.74 -0.07 4.32
N TRP A 484 3.77 -0.82 3.90
CA TRP A 484 3.57 -2.08 3.16
C TRP A 484 2.82 -3.10 4.02
N TYR A 485 3.26 -3.29 5.28
CA TYR A 485 2.58 -4.16 6.23
C TYR A 485 1.10 -3.78 6.38
N GLY A 486 0.84 -2.52 6.73
CA GLY A 486 -0.50 -2.03 7.01
C GLY A 486 -1.42 -2.01 5.79
N PHE A 487 -0.89 -1.77 4.59
CA PHE A 487 -1.63 -1.98 3.35
C PHE A 487 -2.12 -3.42 3.24
N GLY A 488 -1.27 -4.43 3.45
CA GLY A 488 -1.68 -5.83 3.39
C GLY A 488 -2.71 -6.19 4.46
N ARG A 489 -2.55 -5.70 5.70
CA ARG A 489 -3.55 -5.90 6.77
C ARG A 489 -4.92 -5.33 6.36
N LEU A 490 -4.98 -4.10 5.84
CA LEU A 490 -6.22 -3.48 5.36
C LEU A 490 -6.76 -4.12 4.09
N ALA A 491 -5.89 -4.69 3.24
CA ALA A 491 -6.30 -5.46 2.08
C ALA A 491 -6.94 -6.80 2.47
N TRP A 492 -6.52 -7.39 3.59
CA TRP A 492 -7.22 -8.54 4.18
C TRP A 492 -8.56 -8.11 4.80
N ASN A 493 -8.55 -7.07 5.64
CA ASN A 493 -9.74 -6.56 6.32
C ASN A 493 -9.74 -5.03 6.35
N PRO A 494 -10.57 -4.35 5.53
CA PRO A 494 -10.57 -2.90 5.41
C PRO A 494 -11.19 -2.18 6.62
N TYR A 495 -11.67 -2.94 7.61
CA TYR A 495 -12.25 -2.42 8.86
C TYR A 495 -11.29 -2.49 10.05
N LEU A 496 -10.00 -2.81 9.81
CA LEU A 496 -8.99 -2.78 10.87
C LEU A 496 -8.64 -1.34 11.27
N ASP A 497 -8.45 -1.14 12.56
CA ASP A 497 -7.99 0.13 13.10
C ASP A 497 -6.47 0.28 12.92
N ALA A 498 -6.02 1.47 12.51
CA ALA A 498 -4.62 1.75 12.27
C ALA A 498 -3.74 1.61 13.53
N GLU A 499 -4.28 1.82 14.74
CA GLU A 499 -3.50 1.57 15.97
C GLU A 499 -3.22 0.09 16.19
N THR A 500 -4.16 -0.79 15.81
CA THR A 500 -3.93 -2.23 15.86
C THR A 500 -2.79 -2.63 14.92
N ILE A 501 -2.79 -2.08 13.71
CA ILE A 501 -1.76 -2.33 12.72
C ILE A 501 -0.38 -1.83 13.21
N ALA A 502 -0.33 -0.63 13.80
CA ALA A 502 0.90 -0.08 14.35
C ALA A 502 1.44 -0.91 15.53
N ASP A 503 0.58 -1.34 16.46
CA ASP A 503 0.95 -2.23 17.58
C ASP A 503 1.48 -3.58 17.06
N GLU A 504 0.78 -4.21 16.11
CA GLU A 504 1.20 -5.47 15.50
C GLU A 504 2.60 -5.34 14.86
N TRP A 505 2.79 -4.31 14.02
CA TRP A 505 4.04 -4.11 13.29
C TRP A 505 5.21 -3.79 14.22
N LEU A 506 5.03 -2.89 15.19
CA LEU A 506 6.10 -2.51 16.12
C LEU A 506 6.59 -3.70 16.95
N ARG A 507 5.67 -4.56 17.41
CA ARG A 507 6.01 -5.79 18.14
C ARG A 507 6.74 -6.80 17.28
N CYS A 508 6.32 -6.94 16.02
CA CYS A 508 6.94 -7.87 15.08
C CYS A 508 8.31 -7.39 14.57
N THR A 509 8.58 -6.08 14.59
CA THR A 509 9.76 -5.48 13.94
C THR A 509 10.83 -5.01 14.94
N PHE A 510 10.43 -4.48 16.10
CA PHE A 510 11.34 -3.84 17.04
C PHE A 510 11.36 -4.47 18.42
N SER A 511 10.25 -4.41 19.15
CA SER A 511 10.24 -4.74 20.58
C SER A 511 8.83 -4.99 21.10
N ASN A 512 8.71 -5.82 22.13
CA ASN A 512 7.47 -6.02 22.88
C ASN A 512 7.41 -5.21 24.19
N ASP A 513 8.39 -4.32 24.44
CA ASP A 513 8.40 -3.45 25.63
C ASP A 513 7.37 -2.32 25.48
N GLU A 514 6.40 -2.24 26.39
CA GLU A 514 5.38 -1.19 26.40
C GLU A 514 5.95 0.23 26.53
N LYS A 515 7.15 0.38 27.11
CA LYS A 515 7.86 1.68 27.17
C LYS A 515 8.33 2.14 25.79
N PHE A 516 8.51 1.22 24.85
CA PHE A 516 8.78 1.51 23.45
C PHE A 516 7.48 1.58 22.63
N ILE A 517 6.61 0.56 22.74
CA ILE A 517 5.42 0.43 21.91
C ILE A 517 4.50 1.65 22.03
N ARG A 518 4.13 2.05 23.24
CA ARG A 518 3.15 3.12 23.44
C ARG A 518 3.58 4.46 22.81
N PRO A 519 4.75 5.04 23.13
CA PRO A 519 5.14 6.33 22.55
C PRO A 519 5.42 6.25 21.04
N VAL A 520 6.01 5.16 20.54
CA VAL A 520 6.31 5.03 19.10
C VAL A 520 5.04 4.79 18.28
N LYS A 521 4.07 4.05 18.83
CA LYS A 521 2.74 3.91 18.21
C LYS A 521 2.07 5.27 18.06
N GLU A 522 2.06 6.08 19.12
CA GLU A 522 1.48 7.42 19.07
C GLU A 522 2.20 8.31 18.03
N MET A 523 3.54 8.26 17.99
CA MET A 523 4.37 8.93 16.99
C MET A 523 3.97 8.52 15.56
N MET A 524 3.80 7.21 15.29
CA MET A 524 3.35 6.71 13.99
C MET A 524 1.95 7.25 13.65
N ILE A 525 0.98 7.13 14.54
CA ILE A 525 -0.40 7.54 14.29
C ILE A 525 -0.50 9.05 13.98
N GLN A 526 0.31 9.88 14.64
CA GLN A 526 0.32 11.33 14.42
C GLN A 526 1.11 11.77 13.17
N SER A 527 2.03 10.93 12.69
CA SER A 527 2.96 11.28 11.61
C SER A 527 2.28 11.71 10.30
N ARG A 528 1.18 11.06 9.91
CA ARG A 528 0.43 11.45 8.71
C ARG A 528 -0.14 12.85 8.83
N GLU A 529 -0.73 13.20 9.97
CA GLU A 529 -1.33 14.52 10.16
C GLU A 529 -0.24 15.61 10.23
N ALA A 530 0.96 15.29 10.73
CA ALA A 530 2.08 16.22 10.67
C ALA A 530 2.40 16.62 9.22
N VAL A 531 2.46 15.64 8.30
CA VAL A 531 2.70 15.88 6.88
C VAL A 531 1.60 16.74 6.27
N VAL A 532 0.33 16.42 6.54
CA VAL A 532 -0.79 17.27 6.10
C VAL A 532 -0.63 18.70 6.62
N ASN A 533 -0.26 18.86 7.90
CA ASN A 533 -0.13 20.17 8.53
C ASN A 533 0.98 21.03 7.94
N TYR A 534 2.21 20.49 7.77
CA TYR A 534 3.32 21.27 7.20
C TYR A 534 3.36 21.29 5.68
N MET A 535 2.57 20.48 4.95
CA MET A 535 2.50 20.54 3.50
C MET A 535 1.22 21.21 2.99
N THR A 536 0.05 20.71 3.37
CA THR A 536 -1.23 21.04 2.71
C THR A 536 -2.43 21.02 3.67
N PRO A 537 -2.47 21.90 4.70
CA PRO A 537 -3.54 21.90 5.68
C PRO A 537 -4.86 22.44 5.11
N LEU A 538 -5.96 22.17 5.82
CA LEU A 538 -7.31 22.72 5.56
C LEU A 538 -7.90 22.44 4.16
N GLY A 539 -7.39 21.42 3.45
CA GLY A 539 -7.84 21.06 2.12
C GLY A 539 -7.01 21.67 0.98
N LEU A 540 -5.91 22.37 1.29
CA LEU A 540 -4.88 22.60 0.27
C LEU A 540 -4.42 21.25 -0.31
N HIS A 541 -3.98 21.27 -1.56
CA HIS A 541 -3.50 20.10 -2.28
C HIS A 541 -2.70 20.56 -3.50
N HIS A 542 -1.81 19.69 -3.97
CA HIS A 542 -1.05 19.85 -5.21
C HIS A 542 -0.23 21.15 -5.25
N ILE A 543 0.48 21.47 -4.17
CA ILE A 543 1.37 22.65 -4.10
C ILE A 543 2.85 22.29 -4.07
N MET A 544 3.19 21.10 -4.54
CA MET A 544 4.55 20.60 -4.70
C MET A 544 5.21 21.27 -5.91
N ASP A 545 6.53 21.35 -5.87
CA ASP A 545 7.34 21.69 -7.03
C ASP A 545 7.28 20.54 -8.06
N THR A 546 7.37 20.92 -9.33
CA THR A 546 6.91 20.09 -10.44
C THR A 546 8.01 19.21 -11.02
N GLY A 547 7.62 18.11 -11.66
CA GLY A 547 8.52 17.08 -12.15
C GLY A 547 8.84 16.04 -11.07
N HIS A 548 9.50 16.46 -9.98
CA HIS A 548 9.94 15.54 -8.92
C HIS A 548 9.01 15.39 -7.72
N HIS A 549 8.20 16.39 -7.36
CA HIS A 549 7.27 16.37 -6.21
C HIS A 549 7.88 16.39 -4.78
N TYR A 550 9.21 16.43 -4.65
CA TYR A 550 9.93 16.47 -3.35
C TYR A 550 9.59 17.64 -2.40
N GLY A 551 9.58 18.87 -2.92
CA GLY A 551 9.52 20.10 -2.11
C GLY A 551 8.34 21.01 -2.43
N PRO A 552 8.16 22.11 -1.68
CA PRO A 552 7.13 23.10 -1.94
C PRO A 552 7.37 23.85 -3.26
N GLY A 553 6.31 24.04 -4.04
CA GLY A 553 6.29 24.88 -5.23
C GLY A 553 4.96 25.61 -5.44
N PRO A 554 4.35 26.23 -4.41
CA PRO A 554 3.04 26.86 -4.56
C PRO A 554 3.01 27.99 -5.61
N TRP A 555 4.16 28.57 -5.96
CA TRP A 555 4.29 29.61 -7.00
C TRP A 555 4.26 29.09 -8.44
N VAL A 556 4.36 27.77 -8.67
CA VAL A 556 4.53 27.23 -10.02
C VAL A 556 3.25 27.45 -10.85
N SER A 557 3.43 28.14 -11.98
CA SER A 557 2.36 28.67 -12.83
C SER A 557 2.67 28.67 -14.33
N ASN A 558 3.79 28.05 -14.73
CA ASN A 558 4.36 28.14 -16.07
C ASN A 558 4.39 26.79 -16.83
N LEU A 559 3.75 25.74 -16.32
CA LEU A 559 3.61 24.48 -17.05
C LEU A 559 2.56 24.58 -18.16
N SER A 560 2.75 23.79 -19.22
CA SER A 560 1.91 23.81 -20.43
C SER A 560 0.46 23.43 -20.19
N ARG A 561 0.19 22.60 -19.17
CA ARG A 561 -1.15 22.17 -18.78
C ARG A 561 -1.59 22.89 -17.51
N PRO A 562 -2.70 23.65 -17.51
CA PRO A 562 -3.16 24.40 -16.35
C PRO A 562 -3.23 23.55 -15.08
N GLU A 563 -3.81 22.35 -15.18
CA GLU A 563 -4.01 21.41 -14.09
C GLU A 563 -2.73 20.72 -13.60
N TRP A 564 -1.57 20.96 -14.23
CA TRP A 564 -0.28 20.58 -13.66
C TRP A 564 0.32 21.67 -12.77
N ASN A 565 -0.21 22.91 -12.84
CA ASN A 565 0.33 24.03 -12.07
C ASN A 565 -0.29 24.08 -10.66
N PRO A 566 0.52 24.13 -9.59
CA PRO A 566 0.06 24.45 -8.23
C PRO A 566 -0.93 25.62 -8.11
N VAL A 567 -0.72 26.73 -8.84
CA VAL A 567 -1.62 27.88 -8.79
C VAL A 567 -3.04 27.59 -9.26
N TYR A 568 -3.24 26.54 -10.06
CA TYR A 568 -4.56 26.09 -10.49
C TYR A 568 -5.42 25.65 -9.31
N TYR A 569 -4.81 25.01 -8.32
CA TYR A 569 -5.49 24.35 -7.22
C TYR A 569 -5.79 25.31 -6.08
N HIS A 570 -4.78 26.04 -5.59
CA HIS A 570 -4.98 26.88 -4.42
C HIS A 570 -5.64 28.24 -4.76
N LYS A 571 -5.54 28.73 -6.00
CA LYS A 571 -6.18 29.98 -6.47
C LYS A 571 -6.06 31.16 -5.49
N ALA A 572 -4.87 31.35 -4.92
CA ALA A 572 -4.66 32.41 -3.93
C ALA A 572 -4.69 33.77 -4.60
N ASP A 573 -5.45 34.71 -4.02
CA ASP A 573 -5.53 36.09 -4.43
C ASP A 573 -5.69 37.02 -3.21
N LYS A 574 -5.85 38.33 -3.45
CA LYS A 574 -6.02 39.31 -2.36
C LYS A 574 -7.28 39.09 -1.51
N ASN A 575 -8.28 38.39 -2.03
CA ASN A 575 -9.56 38.18 -1.37
C ASN A 575 -9.55 36.90 -0.54
N GLY A 576 -8.81 35.87 -0.96
CA GLY A 576 -8.80 34.57 -0.30
C GLY A 576 -7.94 33.50 -0.99
N ILE A 577 -8.22 32.24 -0.64
CA ILE A 577 -7.56 31.04 -1.15
C ILE A 577 -8.54 29.86 -1.17
N GLY A 578 -8.30 28.88 -2.03
CA GLY A 578 -9.05 27.63 -2.15
C GLY A 578 -9.73 27.49 -3.51
N PHE A 579 -10.30 26.32 -3.79
CA PHE A 579 -10.98 26.05 -5.05
C PHE A 579 -12.49 26.01 -4.83
N ASP A 580 -13.26 26.94 -5.42
CA ASP A 580 -14.72 26.86 -5.37
C ASP A 580 -15.24 25.70 -6.26
N ARG A 581 -15.54 24.58 -5.59
CA ARG A 581 -16.16 23.38 -6.16
C ARG A 581 -17.58 23.16 -5.67
N SER A 582 -18.13 24.12 -4.92
CA SER A 582 -19.54 24.17 -4.53
C SER A 582 -20.44 24.36 -5.75
N LYS A 583 -21.76 24.37 -5.54
CA LYS A 583 -22.77 24.63 -6.58
C LYS A 583 -22.59 25.99 -7.28
N THR A 584 -21.91 26.97 -6.66
CA THR A 584 -21.63 28.27 -7.27
C THR A 584 -20.32 28.33 -8.07
N GLY A 585 -19.44 27.35 -7.87
CA GLY A 585 -18.16 27.22 -8.57
C GLY A 585 -18.21 26.19 -9.69
N THR A 586 -17.29 25.22 -9.67
CA THR A 586 -17.25 24.14 -10.69
C THR A 586 -18.33 23.08 -10.49
N ASN A 587 -19.05 23.14 -9.37
CA ASN A 587 -20.09 22.20 -8.98
C ASN A 587 -19.61 20.73 -8.94
N ALA A 588 -18.35 20.49 -8.55
CA ALA A 588 -17.84 19.12 -8.39
C ALA A 588 -18.55 18.39 -7.24
N VAL A 589 -19.07 19.11 -6.24
CA VAL A 589 -19.92 18.54 -5.18
C VAL A 589 -21.10 17.73 -5.71
N SER A 590 -21.64 18.06 -6.89
CA SER A 590 -22.76 17.34 -7.49
C SER A 590 -22.45 15.90 -7.93
N GLN A 591 -21.18 15.50 -7.96
CA GLN A 591 -20.78 14.12 -8.26
C GLN A 591 -20.93 13.17 -7.06
N TYR A 592 -21.03 13.73 -5.85
CA TYR A 592 -21.30 12.99 -4.63
C TYR A 592 -22.81 12.71 -4.46
N ALA A 593 -23.16 11.74 -3.61
CA ALA A 593 -24.55 11.54 -3.21
C ALA A 593 -25.10 12.82 -2.53
N PRO A 594 -26.41 13.13 -2.63
CA PRO A 594 -26.98 14.40 -2.15
C PRO A 594 -26.58 14.76 -0.71
N GLU A 595 -26.57 13.79 0.20
CA GLU A 595 -26.21 14.03 1.61
C GLU A 595 -24.75 14.42 1.80
N ALA A 596 -23.82 13.77 1.08
CA ALA A 596 -22.41 14.14 1.10
C ALA A 596 -22.19 15.49 0.39
N ALA A 597 -22.87 15.70 -0.73
CA ALA A 597 -22.83 16.95 -1.47
C ALA A 597 -23.27 18.12 -0.59
N ASP A 598 -24.37 18.01 0.15
CA ASP A 598 -24.86 19.09 1.02
C ASP A 598 -23.91 19.40 2.18
N ILE A 599 -23.20 18.40 2.71
CA ILE A 599 -22.16 18.62 3.73
C ILE A 599 -21.01 19.43 3.14
N PHE A 600 -20.50 19.04 1.96
CA PHE A 600 -19.36 19.67 1.32
C PHE A 600 -19.68 21.03 0.68
N ASP A 601 -20.88 21.20 0.15
CA ASP A 601 -21.37 22.41 -0.55
C ASP A 601 -21.61 23.59 0.41
N ASN A 602 -21.90 23.34 1.68
CA ASN A 602 -22.11 24.38 2.66
C ASN A 602 -20.85 24.62 3.49
N ILE A 603 -20.25 25.81 3.34
CA ILE A 603 -19.01 26.21 4.03
C ILE A 603 -19.07 26.04 5.56
N LYS A 604 -20.25 26.15 6.18
CA LYS A 604 -20.41 26.00 7.64
C LYS A 604 -20.38 24.54 8.09
N THR A 605 -20.82 23.61 7.24
CA THR A 605 -20.88 22.17 7.53
C THR A 605 -19.68 21.42 6.96
N CYS A 606 -19.03 21.96 5.93
CA CYS A 606 -17.85 21.38 5.31
C CYS A 606 -16.78 21.12 6.39
N PRO A 607 -16.25 19.89 6.50
CA PRO A 607 -15.12 19.62 7.37
C PRO A 607 -13.94 20.53 7.02
N GLU A 608 -13.30 21.13 8.02
CA GLU A 608 -12.22 22.10 7.78
C GLU A 608 -11.02 21.47 7.07
N GLN A 609 -10.81 20.17 7.26
CA GLN A 609 -9.78 19.40 6.55
C GLN A 609 -10.00 19.31 5.02
N TYR A 610 -11.18 19.69 4.52
CA TYR A 610 -11.52 19.76 3.10
C TYR A 610 -12.00 21.16 2.67
N LEU A 611 -11.92 22.16 3.55
CA LEU A 611 -12.50 23.48 3.31
C LEU A 611 -12.00 24.10 2.00
N LEU A 612 -10.68 24.16 1.83
CA LEU A 612 -10.03 24.77 0.66
C LEU A 612 -10.06 23.87 -0.58
N TRP A 613 -10.51 22.62 -0.42
CA TRP A 613 -10.79 21.74 -1.55
C TRP A 613 -12.12 22.11 -2.21
N PHE A 614 -13.14 22.46 -1.42
CA PHE A 614 -14.50 22.74 -1.91
C PHE A 614 -14.85 24.23 -2.02
N HIS A 615 -14.14 25.12 -1.32
CA HIS A 615 -14.46 26.54 -1.23
C HIS A 615 -13.25 27.42 -1.52
N HIS A 616 -13.47 28.53 -2.24
CA HIS A 616 -12.57 29.69 -2.19
C HIS A 616 -13.01 30.57 -1.01
N VAL A 617 -12.11 30.76 -0.04
CA VAL A 617 -12.45 31.30 1.28
C VAL A 617 -11.64 32.54 1.57
N SER A 618 -12.32 33.57 2.10
CA SER A 618 -11.67 34.82 2.45
C SER A 618 -10.61 34.66 3.55
N TRP A 619 -9.52 35.41 3.46
CA TRP A 619 -8.47 35.44 4.49
C TRP A 619 -8.98 35.80 5.89
N ASP A 620 -10.09 36.54 5.99
CA ASP A 620 -10.73 36.95 7.25
C ASP A 620 -11.80 35.96 7.75
N TYR A 621 -12.08 34.90 7.00
CA TYR A 621 -13.05 33.87 7.40
C TYR A 621 -12.66 33.25 8.74
N LYS A 622 -13.64 33.07 9.63
CA LYS A 622 -13.43 32.51 10.96
C LYS A 622 -13.54 30.99 10.94
N LEU A 623 -12.42 30.34 11.22
CA LEU A 623 -12.37 28.90 11.49
C LEU A 623 -13.07 28.57 12.82
N LYS A 624 -13.34 27.29 13.05
CA LYS A 624 -14.03 26.77 14.24
C LYS A 624 -13.30 27.07 15.54
N ASP A 625 -11.97 27.24 15.49
CA ASP A 625 -11.14 27.63 16.62
C ASP A 625 -11.12 29.17 16.87
N GLY A 626 -11.79 29.96 16.03
CA GLY A 626 -11.90 31.42 16.15
C GLY A 626 -10.77 32.22 15.48
N HIS A 627 -9.73 31.54 14.99
CA HIS A 627 -8.71 32.18 14.16
C HIS A 627 -9.30 32.59 12.81
N ASN A 628 -8.75 33.64 12.20
CA ASN A 628 -9.02 33.89 10.78
C ASN A 628 -8.29 32.84 9.93
N LEU A 629 -8.66 32.69 8.65
CA LEU A 629 -8.10 31.68 7.78
C LEU A 629 -6.58 31.81 7.63
N TRP A 630 -6.05 33.03 7.48
CA TRP A 630 -4.61 33.26 7.38
C TRP A 630 -3.86 32.75 8.62
N ASP A 631 -4.31 33.15 9.81
CA ASP A 631 -3.70 32.74 11.07
C ASP A 631 -3.80 31.22 11.24
N GLY A 632 -4.96 30.64 10.91
CA GLY A 632 -5.20 29.20 10.99
C GLY A 632 -4.29 28.39 10.08
N ILE A 633 -4.09 28.83 8.83
CA ILE A 633 -3.12 28.23 7.92
C ILE A 633 -1.70 28.32 8.51
N ALA A 634 -1.27 29.50 8.93
CA ALA A 634 0.08 29.71 9.47
C ALA A 634 0.36 28.87 10.72
N LEU A 635 -0.60 28.81 11.65
CA LEU A 635 -0.51 27.99 12.85
C LEU A 635 -0.53 26.49 12.53
N LYS A 636 -1.24 26.05 11.49
CA LYS A 636 -1.21 24.65 11.03
C LYS A 636 0.15 24.26 10.46
N TYR A 637 0.75 25.10 9.61
CA TYR A 637 2.11 24.83 9.13
C TYR A 637 3.13 24.75 10.28
N GLN A 638 3.04 25.65 11.26
CA GLN A 638 3.88 25.58 12.45
C GLN A 638 3.59 24.33 13.29
N GLN A 639 2.31 23.95 13.44
CA GLN A 639 1.92 22.73 14.14
C GLN A 639 2.59 21.50 13.54
N GLY A 640 2.66 21.40 12.20
CA GLY A 640 3.34 20.30 11.52
C GLY A 640 4.83 20.23 11.84
N VAL A 641 5.53 21.38 11.86
CA VAL A 641 6.95 21.45 12.28
C VAL A 641 7.13 21.00 13.72
N ASN A 642 6.28 21.47 14.64
CA ASN A 642 6.33 21.10 16.05
C ASN A 642 6.07 19.60 16.25
N GLN A 643 5.16 19.02 15.47
CA GLN A 643 4.90 17.58 15.51
C GLN A 643 6.13 16.78 15.09
N VAL A 644 6.87 17.18 14.05
CA VAL A 644 8.11 16.50 13.67
C VAL A 644 9.20 16.64 14.74
N GLN A 645 9.30 17.80 15.38
CA GLN A 645 10.19 17.94 16.55
C GLN A 645 9.82 16.96 17.66
N GLN A 646 8.53 16.83 17.97
CA GLN A 646 8.05 15.87 18.95
C GLN A 646 8.39 14.42 18.55
N MET A 647 8.32 14.08 17.26
CA MET A 647 8.77 12.76 16.77
C MET A 647 10.26 12.54 17.04
N GLN A 648 11.12 13.55 16.82
CA GLN A 648 12.55 13.45 17.15
C GLN A 648 12.77 13.21 18.64
N GLU A 649 12.10 13.96 19.51
CA GLU A 649 12.19 13.81 20.96
C GLU A 649 11.73 12.42 21.42
N THR A 650 10.59 11.97 20.89
CA THR A 650 10.03 10.64 21.17
C THR A 650 10.97 9.54 20.70
N TRP A 651 11.48 9.60 19.46
CA TRP A 651 12.41 8.59 18.95
C TRP A 651 13.70 8.56 19.75
N ASN A 652 14.31 9.72 20.04
CA ASN A 652 15.54 9.81 20.82
C ASN A 652 15.41 9.16 22.21
N ALA A 653 14.25 9.25 22.85
CA ALA A 653 14.00 8.61 24.14
C ALA A 653 13.97 7.07 24.08
N THR A 654 13.91 6.49 22.87
CA THR A 654 13.85 5.03 22.65
C THR A 654 15.19 4.34 22.41
N GLU A 655 16.32 5.06 22.41
CA GLU A 655 17.65 4.55 22.06
C GLU A 655 18.00 3.20 22.71
N LYS A 656 17.58 2.99 23.96
CA LYS A 656 17.86 1.76 24.72
C LYS A 656 17.00 0.56 24.33
N HIS A 657 15.97 0.75 23.51
CA HIS A 657 14.98 -0.26 23.14
C HIS A 657 15.07 -0.71 21.68
N VAL A 658 15.97 -0.09 20.89
CA VAL A 658 16.17 -0.36 19.46
C VAL A 658 17.65 -0.68 19.24
N ASP A 659 17.98 -1.49 18.24
CA ASP A 659 19.38 -1.68 17.85
C ASP A 659 19.98 -0.38 17.30
N SER A 660 21.29 -0.25 17.45
CA SER A 660 22.01 1.01 17.20
C SER A 660 21.89 1.51 15.77
N ASP A 661 21.77 0.61 14.80
CA ASP A 661 21.84 0.96 13.39
C ASP A 661 20.51 1.54 12.92
N ARG A 662 19.39 0.82 13.18
CA ARG A 662 18.05 1.34 12.89
C ARG A 662 17.72 2.58 13.71
N PHE A 663 18.17 2.65 14.96
CA PHE A 663 18.00 3.85 15.79
C PHE A 663 18.65 5.08 15.14
N LYS A 664 19.93 4.97 14.75
CA LYS A 664 20.68 6.08 14.13
C LYS A 664 20.13 6.45 12.76
N GLU A 665 19.77 5.47 11.94
CA GLU A 665 19.18 5.71 10.62
C GLU A 665 17.89 6.53 10.74
N VAL A 666 16.93 6.07 11.54
CA VAL A 666 15.66 6.80 11.75
C VAL A 666 15.90 8.17 12.38
N GLN A 667 16.83 8.29 13.33
CA GLN A 667 17.19 9.60 13.91
C GLN A 667 17.70 10.56 12.83
N MET A 668 18.55 10.11 11.91
CA MET A 668 19.07 10.91 10.81
C MET A 668 17.97 11.31 9.83
N LEU A 669 17.04 10.40 9.49
CA LEU A 669 15.91 10.67 8.60
C LEU A 669 14.93 11.68 9.23
N LEU A 670 14.60 11.54 10.53
CA LEU A 670 13.78 12.53 11.25
C LEU A 670 14.45 13.91 11.31
N ASN A 671 15.78 13.98 11.36
CA ASN A 671 16.51 15.26 11.25
C ASN A 671 16.36 15.90 9.86
N ILE A 672 16.30 15.09 8.80
CA ILE A 672 16.01 15.58 7.44
C ILE A 672 14.56 16.08 7.38
N GLN A 673 13.61 15.26 7.83
CA GLN A 673 12.19 15.60 7.86
C GLN A 673 11.92 16.90 8.64
N TYR A 674 12.60 17.13 9.76
CA TYR A 674 12.44 18.38 10.53
C TYR A 674 12.91 19.62 9.76
N LYS A 675 14.04 19.52 9.04
CA LYS A 675 14.55 20.60 8.19
C LYS A 675 13.60 20.86 7.02
N GLU A 676 13.10 19.80 6.39
CA GLU A 676 12.18 19.89 5.27
C GLU A 676 10.80 20.40 5.69
N ALA A 677 10.28 20.03 6.86
CA ALA A 677 9.05 20.58 7.40
C ALA A 677 9.15 22.10 7.61
N LYS A 678 10.31 22.60 8.07
CA LYS A 678 10.59 24.05 8.17
C LYS A 678 10.66 24.70 6.80
N TRP A 679 11.32 24.07 5.83
CA TRP A 679 11.35 24.55 4.45
C TRP A 679 9.94 24.69 3.87
N TRP A 680 9.11 23.65 4.01
CA TRP A 680 7.72 23.65 3.57
C TRP A 680 6.90 24.77 4.22
N ARG A 681 6.95 24.92 5.56
CA ARG A 681 6.31 26.03 6.29
C ARG A 681 6.76 27.38 5.73
N ASP A 682 8.06 27.63 5.70
CA ASP A 682 8.62 28.94 5.37
C ASP A 682 8.27 29.33 3.92
N ALA A 683 8.47 28.42 2.97
CA ALA A 683 8.21 28.65 1.54
C ALA A 683 6.73 28.90 1.26
N CYS A 684 5.82 28.08 1.81
CA CYS A 684 4.39 28.24 1.61
C CYS A 684 3.85 29.51 2.26
N LEU A 685 4.24 29.80 3.51
CA LEU A 685 3.74 30.97 4.22
C LEU A 685 4.27 32.27 3.61
N LEU A 686 5.54 32.35 3.22
CA LEU A 686 6.07 33.53 2.53
C LEU A 686 5.36 33.78 1.20
N TYR A 687 5.05 32.74 0.44
CA TYR A 687 4.30 32.87 -0.81
C TYR A 687 2.87 33.37 -0.56
N PHE A 688 2.10 32.71 0.33
CA PHE A 688 0.72 33.13 0.60
C PHE A 688 0.62 34.48 1.31
N GLN A 689 1.66 34.91 2.05
CA GLN A 689 1.73 36.22 2.69
C GLN A 689 1.63 37.37 1.68
N GLN A 690 2.16 37.20 0.46
CA GLN A 690 2.07 38.21 -0.59
C GLN A 690 0.62 38.50 -1.00
N TYR A 691 -0.27 37.52 -0.84
CA TYR A 691 -1.69 37.63 -1.17
C TYR A 691 -2.53 38.05 0.04
N SER A 692 -2.26 37.49 1.21
CA SER A 692 -3.00 37.84 2.42
C SER A 692 -2.70 39.27 2.88
N GLY A 693 -1.49 39.78 2.64
CA GLY A 693 -1.03 41.09 3.09
C GLY A 693 -0.95 41.23 4.62
N LYS A 694 -0.99 40.10 5.34
CA LYS A 694 -1.02 40.03 6.81
C LYS A 694 0.32 39.57 7.38
N GLU A 695 0.66 40.06 8.56
CA GLU A 695 1.83 39.57 9.30
C GLU A 695 1.61 38.12 9.77
N LEU A 696 2.69 37.37 9.99
CA LEU A 696 2.60 36.05 10.58
C LEU A 696 2.09 36.16 12.03
N PRO A 697 1.14 35.31 12.45
CA PRO A 697 0.59 35.39 13.80
C PRO A 697 1.62 34.96 14.85
N LYS A 698 1.41 35.42 16.09
CA LYS A 698 2.20 34.95 17.24
C LYS A 698 2.12 33.43 17.36
N GLY A 699 3.28 32.80 17.55
CA GLY A 699 3.40 31.34 17.69
C GLY A 699 4.01 30.67 16.46
N VAL A 700 4.09 31.37 15.33
CA VAL A 700 4.82 30.93 14.13
C VAL A 700 6.24 31.49 14.19
N GLU A 701 7.25 30.64 13.97
CA GLU A 701 8.64 31.10 13.95
C GLU A 701 8.91 31.95 12.69
N ASN A 702 9.88 32.86 12.79
CA ASN A 702 10.30 33.63 11.62
C ASN A 702 10.89 32.72 10.54
N PRO A 703 10.61 32.99 9.25
CA PRO A 703 11.21 32.26 8.15
C PRO A 703 12.74 32.29 8.18
N THR A 704 13.36 31.17 7.82
CA THR A 704 14.81 31.00 7.84
C THR A 704 15.52 31.65 6.65
N GLN A 705 14.80 31.88 5.56
CA GLN A 705 15.28 32.44 4.29
C GLN A 705 14.17 33.27 3.61
N SER A 706 14.48 33.97 2.51
CA SER A 706 13.50 34.72 1.73
C SER A 706 12.72 33.84 0.74
N LEU A 707 11.61 34.37 0.19
CA LEU A 707 10.84 33.65 -0.83
C LEU A 707 11.66 33.42 -2.10
N GLU A 708 12.44 34.42 -2.52
CA GLU A 708 13.31 34.35 -3.70
C GLU A 708 14.37 33.26 -3.53
N TYR A 709 14.90 33.08 -2.31
CA TYR A 709 15.81 31.97 -2.02
C TYR A 709 15.10 30.63 -2.28
N PHE A 710 13.91 30.41 -1.72
CA PHE A 710 13.19 29.14 -1.90
C PHE A 710 12.80 28.87 -3.36
N GLN A 711 12.37 29.92 -4.09
CA GLN A 711 12.08 29.85 -5.53
C GLN A 711 13.32 29.53 -6.38
N SER A 712 14.53 29.81 -5.87
CA SER A 712 15.79 29.57 -6.60
C SER A 712 16.30 28.12 -6.48
N LEU A 713 15.76 27.33 -5.54
CA LEU A 713 16.21 25.96 -5.31
C LEU A 713 15.91 25.06 -6.53
N LYS A 714 16.82 24.14 -6.83
CA LYS A 714 16.70 23.20 -7.95
C LYS A 714 17.19 21.81 -7.54
N PHE A 715 16.43 20.78 -7.91
CA PHE A 715 16.74 19.39 -7.57
C PHE A 715 16.76 18.50 -8.84
N PRO A 716 17.76 18.66 -9.73
CA PRO A 716 17.80 17.93 -11.01
C PRO A 716 17.92 16.41 -10.86
N PHE A 717 18.34 15.92 -9.69
CA PHE A 717 18.51 14.50 -9.38
C PHE A 717 17.68 14.08 -8.16
N ALA A 718 16.54 14.73 -7.92
CA ALA A 718 15.57 14.22 -6.96
C ALA A 718 15.18 12.77 -7.35
N PRO A 719 15.13 11.84 -6.40
CA PRO A 719 14.86 10.43 -6.70
C PRO A 719 13.45 10.21 -7.25
N GLY A 720 13.24 9.07 -7.90
CA GLY A 720 11.93 8.64 -8.41
C GLY A 720 11.48 9.31 -9.73
N ASN A 721 12.37 10.00 -10.44
CA ASN A 721 12.14 10.52 -11.79
C ASN A 721 12.67 9.60 -12.88
#